data_AF-A0A2A4NBP1-F1
#
_entry.id   AF-A0A2A4NBP1-F1
#
_cell.length_a   1.000
_cell.length_b   1.000
_cell.length_c   1.000
_cell.angle_alpha   90.00
_cell.angle_beta   90.00
_cell.angle_gamma   90.00
#
_symmetry.space_group_name_H-M   'P 1'
#
loop_
_entity.id
_entity.type
_entity.pdbx_description
1 polymer ?
#
loop_
_entity_poly.entity_id
_entity_poly.type
_entity_poly.pdbx_seq_one_letter_code
_entity_poly.pdbx_strand_id
1 'polypeptide(L)'
;MKKIIPVLLISIFLISSNVFGKEKRDFLTRIGTLEFLQKNLFLGSEWVSYPDYSDRKAWEDIPAKIRNSYIAKGEKYLDFNWPTIPASGYLDFVRTGDREIMQRGYRERRSVFEALVMAELMEGKQRFLDQIINGVWVYCEQTYWGLSAHLPAQKAGAGLPDVNEPIIDLGVGFVGADLAWAFHFFKEDFDRVHPLISLRLKEEITKKVLIPYYERDDFWWQGFKGGLINNWNVWCNYNVLNCVMLIEEDSVVRVKAVNKVLRSVDQFINYYHEDGGCEEGPSYWGHAGGKLFELLELTSKITAGKINIFDHEVVKNIGRYIYRAYISDPYYINFADAEAIIQTYPGVIYRFGKNINDKELIGFGAFLAKKYNWEEKIFEGKIEIALENLFLKNEILGTKAEEPVVKEFWLSGTQIMGAREYSQSDKGFYFAAKGGYNDESHNHNDVGSFILYFDGKPCLVDVGVGTYTAKTFSSSRYEIWSMQSQYHNLPVINGVNQQHGRRFKARDCRFKRTPQYTEFSLDLARAYPKAAKVKKWKRSYRLNRGRNFVIKDDFELSEIKDYSSLHFMTCCQVKMVKEGILRLSGEGFGVQMKYDNMQFSIQIEEVKIDDSRIGKSWSKGLRRIILTKKGQALKGSSSLSIEKIN
;
A
#
# COMPACT_ATOMS: atom_id res chain seq x y z
N MET A 1 -14.13 54.76 -47.20
CA MET A 1 -14.40 53.46 -46.56
C MET A 1 -13.26 52.49 -46.85
N LYS A 2 -12.38 52.24 -45.86
CA LYS A 2 -11.68 50.95 -45.64
C LYS A 2 -10.93 51.06 -44.32
N LYS A 3 -11.14 50.06 -43.46
CA LYS A 3 -10.93 50.05 -42.02
C LYS A 3 -9.44 50.02 -41.66
N ILE A 4 -9.05 50.83 -40.69
CA ILE A 4 -7.80 50.68 -39.94
C ILE A 4 -8.06 49.63 -38.86
N ILE A 5 -7.36 48.49 -38.92
CA ILE A 5 -7.34 47.45 -37.89
C ILE A 5 -6.00 47.61 -37.15
N PRO A 6 -5.98 47.79 -35.82
CA PRO A 6 -4.73 47.76 -35.08
C PRO A 6 -4.29 46.31 -34.89
N VAL A 7 -3.07 46.00 -35.34
CA VAL A 7 -2.39 44.73 -35.06
C VAL A 7 -2.05 44.71 -33.57
N LEU A 8 -2.83 43.96 -32.80
CA LEU A 8 -2.52 43.63 -31.42
C LEU A 8 -1.48 42.50 -31.44
N LEU A 9 -0.24 42.83 -31.13
CA LEU A 9 0.81 41.85 -30.82
C LEU A 9 0.45 41.14 -29.52
N ILE A 10 -0.22 39.98 -29.63
CA ILE A 10 -0.43 39.06 -28.52
C ILE A 10 0.88 38.31 -28.30
N SER A 11 1.68 38.80 -27.36
CA SER A 11 2.78 38.05 -26.78
C SER A 11 2.20 36.82 -26.07
N ILE A 12 2.24 35.67 -26.74
CA ILE A 12 1.98 34.36 -26.14
C ILE A 12 3.13 34.12 -25.15
N PHE A 13 2.90 34.46 -23.88
CA PHE A 13 3.66 33.88 -22.79
C PHE A 13 3.32 32.39 -22.76
N LEU A 14 4.19 31.59 -23.38
CA LEU A 14 4.31 30.16 -23.09
C LEU A 14 4.54 30.03 -21.58
N ILE A 15 3.46 29.79 -20.84
CA ILE A 15 3.55 29.27 -19.48
C ILE A 15 4.13 27.87 -19.66
N SER A 16 5.45 27.76 -19.51
CA SER A 16 6.12 26.49 -19.33
C SER A 16 5.52 25.84 -18.09
N SER A 17 4.59 24.91 -18.31
CA SER A 17 4.30 23.87 -17.34
C SER A 17 5.61 23.12 -17.15
N ASN A 18 6.38 23.50 -16.13
CA ASN A 18 7.44 22.67 -15.58
C ASN A 18 6.76 21.45 -14.93
N VAL A 19 6.30 20.53 -15.78
CA VAL A 19 6.37 19.11 -15.47
C VAL A 19 7.84 18.89 -15.23
N PHE A 20 8.24 18.62 -13.99
CA PHE A 20 9.55 18.05 -13.74
C PHE A 20 9.60 16.75 -14.54
N GLY A 21 10.10 16.82 -15.77
CA GLY A 21 10.40 15.68 -16.60
C GLY A 21 11.56 14.97 -15.93
N LYS A 22 11.23 14.14 -14.94
CA LYS A 22 12.18 13.17 -14.43
C LYS A 22 12.54 12.29 -15.62
N GLU A 23 13.82 12.21 -15.94
CA GLU A 23 14.30 11.40 -17.06
C GLU A 23 13.75 9.98 -16.92
N LYS A 24 13.16 9.43 -18.00
CA LYS A 24 12.60 8.08 -17.95
C LYS A 24 13.75 7.10 -17.75
N ARG A 25 13.69 6.38 -16.62
CA ARG A 25 14.70 5.41 -16.21
C ARG A 25 14.70 4.21 -17.13
N ASP A 26 13.49 3.68 -17.40
CA ASP A 26 13.24 2.57 -18.33
C ASP A 26 14.24 1.40 -18.17
N PHE A 27 14.53 1.03 -16.92
CA PHE A 27 15.61 0.09 -16.59
C PHE A 27 15.37 -1.30 -17.18
N LEU A 28 14.13 -1.77 -17.17
CA LEU A 28 13.81 -3.13 -17.61
C LEU A 28 13.88 -3.24 -19.12
N THR A 29 13.29 -2.29 -19.85
CA THR A 29 13.20 -2.33 -21.31
C THR A 29 14.52 -2.01 -22.02
N ARG A 30 15.44 -1.29 -21.36
CA ARG A 30 16.82 -1.12 -21.85
C ARG A 30 17.58 -2.45 -21.95
N ILE A 31 17.30 -3.40 -21.06
CA ILE A 31 17.92 -4.73 -21.06
C ILE A 31 17.04 -5.72 -21.84
N GLY A 32 15.76 -5.79 -21.48
CA GLY A 32 14.77 -6.74 -22.01
C GLY A 32 14.19 -6.36 -23.37
N THR A 33 15.05 -6.11 -24.36
CA THR A 33 14.61 -5.97 -25.77
C THR A 33 14.01 -7.28 -26.27
N LEU A 34 13.23 -7.25 -27.36
CA LEU A 34 12.66 -8.46 -27.95
C LEU A 34 13.74 -9.47 -28.34
N GLU A 35 14.82 -9.01 -28.97
CA GLU A 35 15.95 -9.86 -29.36
C GLU A 35 16.64 -10.47 -28.13
N PHE A 36 16.83 -9.68 -27.07
CA PHE A 36 17.41 -10.16 -25.83
C PHE A 36 16.54 -11.24 -25.19
N LEU A 37 15.24 -10.99 -25.06
CA LEU A 37 14.29 -11.94 -24.47
C LEU A 37 14.21 -13.22 -25.28
N GLN A 38 14.21 -13.13 -26.61
CA GLN A 38 14.20 -14.31 -27.49
C GLN A 38 15.39 -15.25 -27.25
N LYS A 39 16.55 -14.71 -26.84
CA LYS A 39 17.77 -15.51 -26.56
C LYS A 39 17.88 -15.98 -25.11
N ASN A 40 17.19 -15.32 -24.17
CA ASN A 40 17.49 -15.44 -22.75
C ASN A 40 16.30 -15.82 -21.86
N LEU A 41 15.08 -15.83 -22.39
CA LEU A 41 13.88 -16.26 -21.68
C LEU A 41 13.80 -17.79 -21.66
N PHE A 42 13.49 -18.37 -20.50
CA PHE A 42 13.21 -19.80 -20.41
C PHE A 42 11.94 -20.18 -21.20
N LEU A 43 12.02 -21.31 -21.91
CA LEU A 43 10.95 -21.79 -22.81
C LEU A 43 10.04 -22.82 -22.12
N GLY A 44 10.49 -23.48 -21.05
CA GLY A 44 9.67 -24.36 -20.22
C GLY A 44 9.50 -23.83 -18.79
N SER A 45 9.32 -24.77 -17.87
CA SER A 45 9.18 -24.54 -16.43
C SER A 45 10.52 -24.54 -15.68
N GLU A 46 11.67 -24.39 -16.34
CA GLU A 46 13.00 -24.46 -15.71
C GLU A 46 13.24 -23.36 -14.67
N TRP A 47 12.43 -22.31 -14.68
CA TRP A 47 12.45 -21.22 -13.70
C TRP A 47 11.66 -21.55 -12.41
N VAL A 48 10.84 -22.59 -12.42
CA VAL A 48 10.04 -23.02 -11.26
C VAL A 48 10.98 -23.66 -10.26
N SER A 49 10.95 -23.12 -9.03
CA SER A 49 11.86 -23.51 -7.94
C SER A 49 11.22 -24.44 -6.91
N TYR A 50 10.04 -25.00 -7.22
CA TYR A 50 9.30 -25.91 -6.36
C TYR A 50 9.33 -27.32 -6.95
N PRO A 51 9.23 -28.38 -6.13
CA PRO A 51 9.20 -29.74 -6.64
C PRO A 51 7.99 -29.97 -7.56
N ASP A 52 8.19 -30.75 -8.62
CA ASP A 52 7.09 -31.24 -9.45
C ASP A 52 6.08 -32.03 -8.61
N TYR A 53 4.83 -32.11 -9.08
CA TYR A 53 3.82 -32.93 -8.41
C TYR A 53 4.18 -34.43 -8.44
N SER A 54 5.01 -34.91 -9.36
CA SER A 54 5.47 -36.31 -9.32
C SER A 54 6.61 -36.57 -8.33
N ASP A 55 7.32 -35.54 -7.84
CA ASP A 55 8.43 -35.69 -6.89
C ASP A 55 7.95 -35.86 -5.45
N ARG A 56 7.36 -37.02 -5.17
CA ARG A 56 6.78 -37.33 -3.85
C ARG A 56 7.81 -37.26 -2.72
N LYS A 57 9.08 -37.57 -2.99
CA LYS A 57 10.15 -37.50 -1.98
C LYS A 57 10.35 -36.07 -1.48
N ALA A 58 10.44 -35.10 -2.39
CA ALA A 58 10.60 -33.70 -1.99
C ALA A 58 9.43 -33.17 -1.15
N TRP A 59 8.20 -33.61 -1.45
CA TRP A 59 7.03 -33.29 -0.62
C TRP A 59 7.05 -34.02 0.73
N GLU A 60 7.50 -35.27 0.77
CA GLU A 60 7.66 -36.07 2.00
C GLU A 60 8.78 -35.57 2.92
N ASP A 61 9.75 -34.80 2.42
CA ASP A 61 10.82 -34.19 3.21
C ASP A 61 10.31 -32.98 4.04
N ILE A 62 9.18 -32.36 3.67
CA ILE A 62 8.54 -31.30 4.47
C ILE A 62 8.06 -31.88 5.79
N PRO A 63 8.32 -31.32 6.99
CA PRO A 63 7.95 -31.95 8.26
C PRO A 63 6.50 -32.44 8.36
N ALA A 64 6.30 -33.68 8.83
CA ALA A 64 4.98 -34.33 8.86
C ALA A 64 3.89 -33.51 9.58
N LYS A 65 4.24 -32.80 10.67
CA LYS A 65 3.30 -31.89 11.37
C LYS A 65 2.74 -30.80 10.43
N ILE A 66 3.58 -30.23 9.57
CA ILE A 66 3.18 -29.20 8.61
C ILE A 66 2.32 -29.82 7.50
N ARG A 67 2.77 -30.94 6.91
CA ARG A 67 1.99 -31.66 5.88
C ARG A 67 0.60 -32.02 6.39
N ASN A 68 0.52 -32.64 7.57
CA ASN A 68 -0.74 -33.04 8.19
C ASN A 68 -1.65 -31.83 8.48
N SER A 69 -1.09 -30.65 8.74
CA SER A 69 -1.89 -29.43 8.95
C SER A 69 -2.52 -28.92 7.65
N TYR A 70 -1.79 -29.00 6.52
CA TYR A 70 -2.35 -28.72 5.19
C TYR A 70 -3.42 -29.74 4.80
N ILE A 71 -3.13 -31.02 5.00
CA ILE A 71 -4.05 -32.14 4.72
C ILE A 71 -5.34 -31.98 5.53
N ALA A 72 -5.24 -31.77 6.85
CA ALA A 72 -6.39 -31.56 7.72
C ALA A 72 -7.20 -30.30 7.37
N LYS A 73 -6.57 -29.30 6.74
CA LYS A 73 -7.29 -28.14 6.21
C LYS A 73 -8.06 -28.49 4.94
N GLY A 74 -7.44 -29.21 4.00
CA GLY A 74 -8.10 -29.70 2.79
C GLY A 74 -9.27 -30.64 3.09
N GLU A 75 -9.13 -31.49 4.11
CA GLU A 75 -10.17 -32.45 4.55
C GLU A 75 -11.50 -31.77 4.91
N LYS A 76 -11.46 -30.54 5.41
CA LYS A 76 -12.67 -29.76 5.73
C LYS A 76 -13.48 -29.40 4.48
N TYR A 77 -12.93 -29.59 3.29
CA TYR A 77 -13.52 -29.17 2.03
C TYR A 77 -13.78 -30.33 1.04
N LEU A 78 -13.64 -31.58 1.47
CA LEU A 78 -13.96 -32.75 0.62
C LEU A 78 -15.43 -32.78 0.18
N ASP A 79 -16.33 -32.28 1.04
CA ASP A 79 -17.77 -32.15 0.78
C ASP A 79 -18.18 -30.69 0.52
N PHE A 80 -17.23 -29.82 0.16
CA PHE A 80 -17.51 -28.39 -0.02
C PHE A 80 -18.48 -28.16 -1.20
N ASN A 81 -19.54 -27.40 -0.93
CA ASN A 81 -20.48 -26.96 -1.95
C ASN A 81 -20.08 -25.58 -2.49
N TRP A 82 -19.58 -25.54 -3.71
CA TRP A 82 -19.07 -24.33 -4.35
C TRP A 82 -20.18 -23.28 -4.54
N PRO A 83 -20.18 -22.16 -3.78
CA PRO A 83 -21.32 -21.25 -3.74
C PRO A 83 -21.42 -20.45 -5.03
N THR A 84 -22.59 -20.34 -5.68
CA THR A 84 -22.78 -19.46 -6.86
C THR A 84 -22.74 -17.97 -6.49
N ILE A 85 -22.15 -17.13 -7.33
CA ILE A 85 -22.22 -15.67 -7.19
C ILE A 85 -23.36 -15.16 -8.09
N PRO A 86 -24.51 -14.73 -7.54
CA PRO A 86 -25.64 -14.30 -8.35
C PRO A 86 -25.41 -12.93 -8.98
N ALA A 87 -26.08 -12.65 -10.11
CA ALA A 87 -26.06 -11.35 -10.78
C ALA A 87 -26.44 -10.18 -9.83
N SER A 88 -27.37 -10.42 -8.90
CA SER A 88 -27.74 -9.45 -7.87
C SER A 88 -26.55 -9.05 -7.00
N GLY A 89 -25.64 -9.97 -6.66
CA GLY A 89 -24.47 -9.66 -5.85
C GLY A 89 -23.51 -8.68 -6.53
N TYR A 90 -23.38 -8.74 -7.87
CA TYR A 90 -22.62 -7.75 -8.63
C TYR A 90 -23.33 -6.38 -8.65
N LEU A 91 -24.66 -6.39 -8.87
CA LEU A 91 -25.48 -5.17 -8.91
C LEU A 91 -25.59 -4.44 -7.57
N ASP A 92 -25.40 -5.13 -6.44
CA ASP A 92 -25.54 -4.53 -5.11
C ASP A 92 -24.52 -3.42 -4.85
N PHE A 93 -23.34 -3.47 -5.49
CA PHE A 93 -22.37 -2.38 -5.45
C PHE A 93 -22.95 -1.09 -6.03
N VAL A 94 -23.71 -1.17 -7.11
CA VAL A 94 -24.38 -0.01 -7.72
C VAL A 94 -25.60 0.42 -6.90
N ARG A 95 -26.36 -0.53 -6.34
CA ARG A 95 -27.61 -0.25 -5.61
C ARG A 95 -27.37 0.37 -4.23
N THR A 96 -26.35 -0.09 -3.53
CA THR A 96 -26.14 0.20 -2.10
C THR A 96 -24.74 0.71 -1.78
N GLY A 97 -23.79 0.57 -2.71
CA GLY A 97 -22.37 0.79 -2.45
C GLY A 97 -21.69 -0.38 -1.71
N ASP A 98 -22.42 -1.43 -1.33
CA ASP A 98 -21.87 -2.60 -0.66
C ASP A 98 -21.25 -3.58 -1.67
N ARG A 99 -19.97 -3.88 -1.47
CA ARG A 99 -19.20 -4.84 -2.29
C ARG A 99 -19.11 -6.23 -1.64
N GLU A 100 -19.49 -6.38 -0.38
CA GLU A 100 -19.21 -7.58 0.41
C GLU A 100 -20.03 -8.79 0.02
N ILE A 101 -21.23 -8.61 -0.55
CA ILE A 101 -22.10 -9.71 -0.99
C ILE A 101 -21.39 -10.55 -2.06
N MET A 102 -20.91 -9.92 -3.12
CA MET A 102 -20.13 -10.59 -4.17
C MET A 102 -18.79 -11.11 -3.61
N GLN A 103 -18.08 -10.25 -2.89
CA GLN A 103 -16.70 -10.55 -2.48
C GLN A 103 -16.58 -11.66 -1.46
N ARG A 104 -17.60 -11.91 -0.65
CA ARG A 104 -17.60 -13.02 0.30
C ARG A 104 -17.50 -14.35 -0.44
N GLY A 105 -18.37 -14.58 -1.41
CA GLY A 105 -18.33 -15.78 -2.25
C GLY A 105 -17.03 -15.89 -3.04
N TYR A 106 -16.53 -14.77 -3.59
CA TYR A 106 -15.22 -14.72 -4.25
C TYR A 106 -14.07 -15.16 -3.32
N ARG A 107 -13.99 -14.60 -2.10
CA ARG A 107 -12.92 -14.91 -1.14
C ARG A 107 -13.01 -16.34 -0.62
N GLU A 108 -14.22 -16.84 -0.39
CA GLU A 108 -14.47 -18.20 0.07
C GLU A 108 -14.00 -19.23 -0.94
N ARG A 109 -14.49 -19.15 -2.20
CA ARG A 109 -14.06 -20.01 -3.31
C ARG A 109 -12.54 -20.05 -3.45
N ARG A 110 -11.90 -18.88 -3.40
CA ARG A 110 -10.46 -18.76 -3.52
C ARG A 110 -9.73 -19.46 -2.37
N SER A 111 -10.10 -19.21 -1.12
CA SER A 111 -9.41 -19.81 0.02
C SER A 111 -9.57 -21.34 0.08
N VAL A 112 -10.71 -21.85 -0.39
CA VAL A 112 -10.97 -23.30 -0.49
C VAL A 112 -10.12 -23.91 -1.59
N PHE A 113 -10.09 -23.30 -2.77
CA PHE A 113 -9.26 -23.74 -3.89
C PHE A 113 -7.77 -23.82 -3.51
N GLU A 114 -7.23 -22.73 -2.93
CA GLU A 114 -5.86 -22.66 -2.43
C GLU A 114 -5.59 -23.77 -1.38
N ALA A 115 -6.51 -24.01 -0.45
CA ALA A 115 -6.35 -25.04 0.58
C ALA A 115 -6.34 -26.46 0.02
N LEU A 116 -7.22 -26.76 -0.94
CA LEU A 116 -7.30 -28.06 -1.60
C LEU A 116 -6.03 -28.35 -2.42
N VAL A 117 -5.56 -27.37 -3.20
CA VAL A 117 -4.31 -27.48 -3.96
C VAL A 117 -3.13 -27.75 -3.03
N MET A 118 -2.97 -26.95 -1.97
CA MET A 118 -1.89 -27.15 -1.01
C MET A 118 -2.00 -28.50 -0.28
N ALA A 119 -3.21 -28.99 0.02
CA ALA A 119 -3.41 -30.30 0.64
C ALA A 119 -2.99 -31.44 -0.32
N GLU A 120 -3.38 -31.37 -1.59
CA GLU A 120 -3.02 -32.38 -2.59
C GLU A 120 -1.52 -32.40 -2.87
N LEU A 121 -0.87 -31.24 -2.98
CA LEU A 121 0.60 -31.19 -3.13
C LEU A 121 1.32 -31.93 -2.00
N MET A 122 0.85 -31.76 -0.76
CA MET A 122 1.42 -32.38 0.44
C MET A 122 1.13 -33.88 0.57
N GLU A 123 -0.02 -34.34 0.06
CA GLU A 123 -0.46 -35.72 0.23
C GLU A 123 -0.13 -36.62 -0.97
N GLY A 124 -0.40 -36.15 -2.20
CA GLY A 124 -0.15 -36.88 -3.45
C GLY A 124 -0.99 -38.15 -3.62
N LYS A 125 -2.17 -38.21 -3.00
CA LYS A 125 -3.06 -39.39 -3.03
C LYS A 125 -4.32 -39.18 -3.88
N GLN A 126 -4.44 -38.03 -4.53
CA GLN A 126 -5.51 -37.67 -5.47
C GLN A 126 -6.93 -37.61 -4.88
N ARG A 127 -7.14 -37.82 -3.58
CA ARG A 127 -8.47 -37.73 -2.98
C ARG A 127 -9.02 -36.30 -2.91
N PHE A 128 -8.17 -35.28 -3.06
CA PHE A 128 -8.62 -33.90 -3.17
C PHE A 128 -8.87 -33.49 -4.63
N LEU A 129 -8.45 -34.31 -5.60
CA LEU A 129 -8.44 -33.97 -7.02
C LEU A 129 -9.82 -33.62 -7.56
N ASP A 130 -10.86 -34.38 -7.20
CA ASP A 130 -12.24 -34.10 -7.63
C ASP A 130 -12.73 -32.71 -7.17
N GLN A 131 -12.39 -32.30 -5.94
CA GLN A 131 -12.75 -30.97 -5.45
C GLN A 131 -11.91 -29.85 -6.09
N ILE A 132 -10.65 -30.13 -6.43
CA ILE A 132 -9.83 -29.19 -7.23
C ILE A 132 -10.45 -29.03 -8.63
N ILE A 133 -10.85 -30.13 -9.27
CA ILE A 133 -11.53 -30.13 -10.58
C ILE A 133 -12.85 -29.35 -10.50
N ASN A 134 -13.67 -29.55 -9.46
CA ASN A 134 -14.89 -28.78 -9.23
C ASN A 134 -14.59 -27.28 -9.12
N GLY A 135 -13.54 -26.90 -8.38
CA GLY A 135 -13.08 -25.52 -8.27
C GLY A 135 -12.69 -24.93 -9.62
N VAL A 136 -11.87 -25.67 -10.41
CA VAL A 136 -11.52 -25.30 -11.80
C VAL A 136 -12.78 -25.07 -12.62
N TRP A 137 -13.72 -26.02 -12.60
CA TRP A 137 -14.95 -25.94 -13.39
C TRP A 137 -15.81 -24.75 -13.01
N VAL A 138 -15.97 -24.48 -11.71
CA VAL A 138 -16.72 -23.34 -11.19
C VAL A 138 -16.12 -22.00 -11.63
N TYR A 139 -14.79 -21.89 -11.67
CA TYR A 139 -14.15 -20.69 -12.22
C TYR A 139 -14.34 -20.61 -13.74
N CYS A 140 -14.24 -21.71 -14.47
CA CYS A 140 -14.50 -21.73 -15.92
C CYS A 140 -15.94 -21.33 -16.27
N GLU A 141 -16.93 -21.67 -15.44
CA GLU A 141 -18.32 -21.23 -15.61
C GLU A 141 -18.57 -19.79 -15.13
N GLN A 142 -17.69 -19.24 -14.31
CA GLN A 142 -17.86 -17.89 -13.75
C GLN A 142 -17.58 -16.84 -14.82
N THR A 143 -18.60 -16.03 -15.15
CA THR A 143 -18.53 -14.96 -16.15
C THR A 143 -17.33 -14.02 -15.96
N TYR A 144 -17.07 -13.56 -14.73
CA TYR A 144 -16.01 -12.61 -14.42
C TYR A 144 -15.29 -12.96 -13.11
N TRP A 145 -13.98 -13.10 -13.16
CA TRP A 145 -13.13 -13.45 -12.02
C TRP A 145 -12.75 -12.26 -11.13
N GLY A 146 -13.08 -11.03 -11.53
CA GLY A 146 -12.68 -9.82 -10.79
C GLY A 146 -13.70 -9.35 -9.76
N LEU A 147 -13.42 -8.16 -9.20
CA LEU A 147 -14.23 -7.55 -8.15
C LEU A 147 -15.32 -6.63 -8.72
N SER A 148 -16.53 -6.65 -8.14
CA SER A 148 -17.65 -5.83 -8.62
C SER A 148 -17.36 -4.33 -8.54
N ALA A 149 -16.59 -3.92 -7.52
CA ALA A 149 -16.11 -2.55 -7.36
C ALA A 149 -15.17 -2.08 -8.49
N HIS A 150 -14.64 -3.00 -9.31
CA HIS A 150 -13.71 -2.71 -10.40
C HIS A 150 -14.37 -2.71 -11.79
N LEU A 151 -15.65 -3.11 -11.87
CA LEU A 151 -16.43 -3.06 -13.11
C LEU A 151 -16.59 -1.68 -13.75
N PRO A 152 -16.52 -0.53 -13.03
CA PRO A 152 -16.47 0.77 -13.71
C PRO A 152 -15.33 0.93 -14.73
N ALA A 153 -14.33 0.04 -14.76
CA ALA A 153 -13.26 0.04 -15.74
C ALA A 153 -13.68 -0.44 -17.15
N GLN A 154 -14.82 -1.14 -17.29
CA GLN A 154 -15.37 -1.52 -18.60
C GLN A 154 -16.23 -0.38 -19.17
N LYS A 155 -16.45 -0.35 -20.49
CA LYS A 155 -17.22 0.71 -21.16
C LYS A 155 -18.69 0.71 -20.76
N ALA A 156 -19.26 -0.45 -20.49
CA ALA A 156 -20.62 -0.59 -19.97
C ALA A 156 -20.80 0.02 -18.56
N GLY A 157 -19.71 0.36 -17.87
CA GLY A 157 -19.74 0.93 -16.53
C GLY A 157 -19.95 -0.11 -15.43
N ALA A 158 -20.25 0.37 -14.23
CA ALA A 158 -20.46 -0.47 -13.04
C ALA A 158 -21.71 -1.35 -13.16
N GLY A 159 -21.76 -2.45 -12.40
CA GLY A 159 -22.96 -3.30 -12.30
C GLY A 159 -22.67 -4.74 -12.66
N LEU A 160 -23.04 -5.16 -13.88
CA LEU A 160 -22.80 -6.52 -14.37
C LEU A 160 -21.54 -6.58 -15.24
N PRO A 161 -20.80 -7.70 -15.24
CA PRO A 161 -19.67 -7.88 -16.14
C PRO A 161 -20.11 -8.00 -17.60
N ASP A 162 -19.45 -7.27 -18.49
CA ASP A 162 -19.63 -7.42 -19.94
C ASP A 162 -18.65 -8.47 -20.49
N VAL A 163 -19.19 -9.61 -20.93
CA VAL A 163 -18.38 -10.71 -21.51
C VAL A 163 -17.69 -10.33 -22.81
N ASN A 164 -18.20 -9.33 -23.52
CA ASN A 164 -17.65 -8.89 -24.80
C ASN A 164 -16.50 -7.88 -24.63
N GLU A 165 -16.26 -7.42 -23.41
CA GLU A 165 -15.15 -6.54 -23.08
C GLU A 165 -14.41 -7.06 -21.83
N PRO A 166 -13.65 -8.16 -21.93
CA PRO A 166 -12.89 -8.69 -20.80
C PRO A 166 -11.89 -7.65 -20.28
N ILE A 167 -11.93 -7.41 -18.97
CA ILE A 167 -11.00 -6.54 -18.25
C ILE A 167 -10.13 -7.34 -17.29
N ILE A 168 -8.89 -6.92 -17.11
CA ILE A 168 -7.97 -7.50 -16.13
C ILE A 168 -7.86 -6.54 -14.95
N ASP A 169 -8.46 -6.93 -13.83
CA ASP A 169 -8.35 -6.24 -12.55
C ASP A 169 -7.49 -7.04 -11.56
N LEU A 170 -7.41 -6.55 -10.32
CA LEU A 170 -6.67 -7.23 -9.26
C LEU A 170 -7.13 -8.68 -9.01
N GLY A 171 -8.42 -8.97 -9.16
CA GLY A 171 -9.02 -10.28 -8.90
C GLY A 171 -8.85 -11.26 -10.06
N VAL A 172 -9.08 -10.80 -11.30
CA VAL A 172 -8.85 -11.58 -12.53
C VAL A 172 -7.41 -12.04 -12.60
N GLY A 173 -6.45 -11.15 -12.34
CA GLY A 173 -5.04 -11.53 -12.27
C GLY A 173 -4.80 -12.59 -11.19
N PHE A 174 -5.34 -12.39 -9.99
CA PHE A 174 -5.17 -13.33 -8.88
C PHE A 174 -5.65 -14.74 -9.25
N VAL A 175 -6.93 -14.86 -9.64
CA VAL A 175 -7.55 -16.15 -9.99
C VAL A 175 -6.82 -16.79 -11.17
N GLY A 176 -6.48 -16.02 -12.20
CA GLY A 176 -5.74 -16.51 -13.35
C GLY A 176 -4.39 -17.14 -12.96
N ALA A 177 -3.65 -16.50 -12.04
CA ALA A 177 -2.37 -17.04 -11.58
C ALA A 177 -2.54 -18.32 -10.74
N ASP A 178 -3.50 -18.40 -9.81
CA ASP A 178 -3.75 -19.63 -9.04
C ASP A 178 -4.16 -20.79 -9.94
N LEU A 179 -5.04 -20.52 -10.92
CA LEU A 179 -5.46 -21.50 -11.92
C LEU A 179 -4.30 -21.95 -12.81
N ALA A 180 -3.39 -21.05 -13.17
CA ALA A 180 -2.19 -21.39 -13.93
C ALA A 180 -1.22 -22.28 -13.13
N TRP A 181 -1.07 -22.04 -11.82
CA TRP A 181 -0.29 -22.94 -10.94
C TRP A 181 -0.96 -24.31 -10.77
N ALA A 182 -2.28 -24.36 -10.64
CA ALA A 182 -3.01 -25.63 -10.60
C ALA A 182 -2.86 -26.40 -11.93
N PHE A 183 -2.92 -25.71 -13.07
CA PHE A 183 -2.62 -26.32 -14.37
C PHE A 183 -1.19 -26.88 -14.38
N HIS A 184 -0.20 -26.10 -13.97
CA HIS A 184 1.19 -26.55 -13.94
C HIS A 184 1.41 -27.83 -13.11
N PHE A 185 0.84 -27.91 -11.90
CA PHE A 185 1.03 -29.07 -11.03
C PHE A 185 0.21 -30.29 -11.45
N PHE A 186 -1.02 -30.09 -11.92
CA PHE A 186 -1.99 -31.19 -12.03
C PHE A 186 -2.44 -31.46 -13.47
N LYS A 187 -1.82 -30.87 -14.50
CA LYS A 187 -2.23 -31.10 -15.90
C LYS A 187 -2.34 -32.60 -16.23
N GLU A 188 -1.32 -33.39 -15.91
CA GLU A 188 -1.31 -34.82 -16.20
C GLU A 188 -2.39 -35.58 -15.42
N ASP A 189 -2.63 -35.22 -14.16
CA ASP A 189 -3.69 -35.77 -13.33
C ASP A 189 -5.08 -35.41 -13.86
N PHE A 190 -5.29 -34.16 -14.24
CA PHE A 190 -6.51 -33.71 -14.89
C PHE A 190 -6.76 -34.46 -16.21
N ASP A 191 -5.73 -34.65 -17.03
CA ASP A 191 -5.84 -35.36 -18.30
C ASP A 191 -6.14 -36.86 -18.12
N ARG A 192 -5.63 -37.47 -17.04
CA ARG A 192 -5.97 -38.85 -16.67
C ARG A 192 -7.42 -39.00 -16.25
N VAL A 193 -8.00 -38.02 -15.56
CA VAL A 193 -9.43 -38.00 -15.24
C VAL A 193 -10.25 -37.74 -16.50
N HIS A 194 -9.99 -36.62 -17.18
CA HIS A 194 -10.56 -36.29 -18.47
C HIS A 194 -9.81 -35.12 -19.16
N PRO A 195 -9.30 -35.27 -20.41
CA PRO A 195 -8.52 -34.22 -21.10
C PRO A 195 -9.19 -32.86 -21.25
N LEU A 196 -10.54 -32.81 -21.24
CA LEU A 196 -11.28 -31.54 -21.31
C LEU A 196 -11.09 -30.64 -20.08
N ILE A 197 -10.65 -31.18 -18.95
CA ILE A 197 -10.43 -30.38 -17.74
C ILE A 197 -9.27 -29.42 -17.96
N SER A 198 -8.09 -29.94 -18.34
CA SER A 198 -6.92 -29.11 -18.58
C SER A 198 -7.10 -28.21 -19.81
N LEU A 199 -7.75 -28.71 -20.87
CA LEU A 199 -8.07 -27.94 -22.07
C LEU A 199 -8.94 -26.73 -21.72
N ARG A 200 -10.05 -26.93 -21.01
CA ARG A 200 -10.96 -25.85 -20.65
C ARG A 200 -10.32 -24.85 -19.69
N LEU A 201 -9.56 -25.32 -18.72
CA LEU A 201 -8.79 -24.47 -17.80
C LEU A 201 -7.86 -23.53 -18.57
N LYS A 202 -7.06 -24.08 -19.48
CA LYS A 202 -6.17 -23.30 -20.35
C LYS A 202 -6.94 -22.32 -21.22
N GLU A 203 -8.01 -22.74 -21.87
CA GLU A 203 -8.82 -21.87 -22.73
C GLU A 203 -9.39 -20.66 -21.97
N GLU A 204 -9.89 -20.85 -20.76
CA GLU A 204 -10.47 -19.75 -19.97
C GLU A 204 -9.40 -18.77 -19.47
N ILE A 205 -8.22 -19.25 -19.07
CA ILE A 205 -7.08 -18.37 -18.77
C ILE A 205 -6.67 -17.59 -20.03
N THR A 206 -6.60 -18.25 -21.17
CA THR A 206 -6.26 -17.61 -22.45
C THR A 206 -7.28 -16.53 -22.82
N LYS A 207 -8.58 -16.83 -22.75
CA LYS A 207 -9.67 -15.90 -23.11
C LYS A 207 -9.80 -14.72 -22.15
N LYS A 208 -9.62 -14.92 -20.84
CA LYS A 208 -9.87 -13.88 -19.82
C LYS A 208 -8.63 -13.09 -19.42
N VAL A 209 -7.44 -13.64 -19.60
CA VAL A 209 -6.18 -13.03 -19.17
C VAL A 209 -5.24 -12.78 -20.34
N LEU A 210 -4.84 -13.84 -21.07
CA LEU A 210 -3.76 -13.72 -22.04
C LEU A 210 -4.15 -12.88 -23.26
N ILE A 211 -5.21 -13.25 -23.98
CA ILE A 211 -5.68 -12.52 -25.17
C ILE A 211 -5.99 -11.04 -24.85
N PRO A 212 -6.78 -10.71 -23.80
CA PRO A 212 -7.03 -9.32 -23.45
C PRO A 212 -5.73 -8.57 -23.13
N TYR A 213 -4.79 -9.20 -22.43
CA TYR A 213 -3.50 -8.56 -22.15
C TYR A 213 -2.66 -8.34 -23.41
N TYR A 214 -2.67 -9.26 -24.37
CA TYR A 214 -1.89 -9.14 -25.61
C TYR A 214 -2.43 -8.02 -26.50
N GLU A 215 -3.74 -8.00 -26.70
CA GLU A 215 -4.41 -7.14 -27.68
C GLU A 215 -4.66 -5.72 -27.17
N ARG A 216 -4.78 -5.53 -25.84
CA ARG A 216 -5.18 -4.24 -25.25
C ARG A 216 -4.02 -3.47 -24.63
N ASP A 217 -3.93 -2.19 -24.99
CA ASP A 217 -3.02 -1.19 -24.41
C ASP A 217 -3.80 -0.07 -23.69
N ASP A 218 -5.10 -0.27 -23.46
CA ASP A 218 -6.01 0.72 -22.89
C ASP A 218 -6.35 0.47 -21.43
N PHE A 219 -5.81 -0.57 -20.79
CA PHE A 219 -5.90 -0.70 -19.34
C PHE A 219 -5.10 0.43 -18.70
N TRP A 220 -5.79 1.35 -18.02
CA TRP A 220 -5.17 2.54 -17.44
C TRP A 220 -3.95 2.23 -16.57
N TRP A 221 -3.99 1.12 -15.83
CA TRP A 221 -2.91 0.68 -14.94
C TRP A 221 -1.65 0.25 -15.69
N GLN A 222 -1.71 -0.03 -16.99
CA GLN A 222 -0.52 -0.33 -17.79
C GLN A 222 0.40 0.89 -17.95
N GLY A 223 -0.15 2.10 -17.80
CA GLY A 223 0.61 3.36 -17.89
C GLY A 223 0.96 3.81 -19.31
N PHE A 224 0.56 3.07 -20.36
CA PHE A 224 0.91 3.40 -21.75
C PHE A 224 0.28 4.70 -22.28
N LYS A 225 -0.86 5.12 -21.70
CA LYS A 225 -1.57 6.35 -22.09
C LYS A 225 -1.35 7.51 -21.10
N GLY A 226 -0.38 7.40 -20.19
CA GLY A 226 -0.15 8.34 -19.10
C GLY A 226 -1.21 8.23 -17.99
N GLY A 227 -1.18 9.16 -17.03
CA GLY A 227 -2.07 9.16 -15.85
C GLY A 227 -1.35 8.77 -14.55
N LEU A 228 -2.13 8.66 -13.47
CA LEU A 228 -1.63 8.20 -12.17
C LEU A 228 -1.37 6.68 -12.23
N ILE A 229 -0.18 6.29 -11.81
CA ILE A 229 0.24 4.88 -11.75
C ILE A 229 0.34 4.49 -10.28
N ASN A 230 -0.23 3.34 -9.93
CA ASN A 230 -0.30 2.87 -8.56
C ASN A 230 -0.08 1.34 -8.47
N ASN A 231 -0.43 0.76 -7.32
CA ASN A 231 -0.27 -0.67 -7.03
C ASN A 231 -0.89 -1.61 -8.08
N TRP A 232 -1.93 -1.19 -8.83
CA TRP A 232 -2.54 -2.00 -9.88
C TRP A 232 -1.55 -2.41 -10.97
N ASN A 233 -0.60 -1.54 -11.31
CA ASN A 233 0.37 -1.82 -12.37
C ASN A 233 1.18 -3.09 -12.06
N VAL A 234 1.90 -3.09 -10.94
CA VAL A 234 2.78 -4.20 -10.57
C VAL A 234 1.98 -5.43 -10.14
N TRP A 235 0.80 -5.24 -9.53
CA TRP A 235 -0.08 -6.36 -9.19
C TRP A 235 -0.61 -7.09 -10.41
N CYS A 236 -1.25 -6.39 -11.35
CA CYS A 236 -1.80 -7.02 -12.54
C CYS A 236 -0.68 -7.62 -13.41
N ASN A 237 0.42 -6.89 -13.64
CA ASN A 237 1.53 -7.40 -14.43
C ASN A 237 2.21 -8.63 -13.80
N TYR A 238 2.36 -8.71 -12.48
CA TYR A 238 2.93 -9.90 -11.80
C TYR A 238 2.08 -11.15 -12.05
N ASN A 239 0.77 -11.01 -11.91
CA ASN A 239 -0.16 -12.11 -12.09
C ASN A 239 -0.28 -12.53 -13.56
N VAL A 240 -0.32 -11.57 -14.48
CA VAL A 240 -0.25 -11.84 -15.93
C VAL A 240 1.05 -12.54 -16.28
N LEU A 241 2.19 -12.11 -15.72
CA LEU A 241 3.49 -12.74 -15.99
C LEU A 241 3.50 -14.22 -15.56
N ASN A 242 2.90 -14.56 -14.41
CA ASN A 242 2.71 -15.97 -14.02
C ASN A 242 1.88 -16.74 -15.06
N CYS A 243 0.74 -16.18 -15.50
CA CYS A 243 -0.10 -16.82 -16.51
C CYS A 243 0.67 -17.04 -17.83
N VAL A 244 1.37 -16.02 -18.32
CA VAL A 244 2.17 -16.08 -19.54
C VAL A 244 3.22 -17.18 -19.45
N MET A 245 3.95 -17.25 -18.34
CA MET A 245 5.07 -18.20 -18.20
C MET A 245 4.63 -19.64 -17.96
N LEU A 246 3.41 -19.86 -17.46
CA LEU A 246 2.88 -21.20 -17.18
C LEU A 246 1.96 -21.74 -18.29
N ILE A 247 1.35 -20.88 -19.11
CA ILE A 247 0.29 -21.26 -20.05
C ILE A 247 0.63 -20.99 -21.53
N GLU A 248 1.36 -19.92 -21.84
CA GLU A 248 1.66 -19.55 -23.24
C GLU A 248 2.73 -20.49 -23.83
N GLU A 249 2.38 -21.25 -24.85
CA GLU A 249 3.28 -22.21 -25.51
C GLU A 249 4.01 -21.61 -26.72
N ASP A 250 3.46 -20.57 -27.36
CA ASP A 250 4.12 -19.91 -28.47
C ASP A 250 5.25 -18.99 -27.95
N SER A 251 6.49 -19.36 -28.25
CA SER A 251 7.67 -18.64 -27.77
C SER A 251 7.74 -17.19 -28.26
N VAL A 252 7.23 -16.89 -29.46
CA VAL A 252 7.23 -15.53 -30.02
C VAL A 252 6.19 -14.68 -29.32
N VAL A 253 4.99 -15.23 -29.06
CA VAL A 253 3.94 -14.56 -28.29
C VAL A 253 4.41 -14.32 -26.86
N ARG A 254 5.02 -15.33 -26.22
CA ARG A 254 5.57 -15.22 -24.86
C ARG A 254 6.59 -14.09 -24.74
N VAL A 255 7.54 -14.00 -25.68
CA VAL A 255 8.55 -12.94 -25.70
C VAL A 255 7.92 -11.55 -25.81
N LYS A 256 6.91 -11.39 -26.68
CA LYS A 256 6.18 -10.11 -26.82
C LYS A 256 5.41 -9.76 -25.55
N ALA A 257 4.76 -10.72 -24.91
CA ALA A 257 4.02 -10.54 -23.68
C ALA A 257 4.94 -10.14 -22.51
N VAL A 258 6.08 -10.83 -22.34
CA VAL A 258 7.08 -10.47 -21.32
C VAL A 258 7.63 -9.06 -21.59
N ASN A 259 7.98 -8.71 -22.84
CA ASN A 259 8.42 -7.36 -23.17
C ASN A 259 7.35 -6.29 -22.82
N LYS A 260 6.07 -6.58 -23.05
CA LYS A 260 4.96 -5.69 -22.68
C LYS A 260 4.85 -5.50 -21.16
N VAL A 261 5.03 -6.57 -20.39
CA VAL A 261 5.14 -6.50 -18.92
C VAL A 261 6.26 -5.55 -18.51
N LEU A 262 7.48 -5.73 -19.07
CA LEU A 262 8.62 -4.87 -18.75
C LEU A 262 8.35 -3.39 -19.05
N ARG A 263 7.78 -3.10 -20.23
CA ARG A 263 7.39 -1.73 -20.64
C ARG A 263 6.39 -1.11 -19.68
N SER A 264 5.42 -1.89 -19.21
CA SER A 264 4.39 -1.42 -18.29
C SER A 264 4.95 -1.16 -16.90
N VAL A 265 5.81 -2.05 -16.39
CA VAL A 265 6.43 -1.93 -15.07
C VAL A 265 7.45 -0.80 -15.01
N ASP A 266 8.16 -0.53 -16.11
CA ASP A 266 9.01 0.66 -16.21
C ASP A 266 8.20 1.95 -15.95
N GLN A 267 6.90 2.00 -16.32
CA GLN A 267 6.07 3.16 -16.01
C GLN A 267 5.86 3.33 -14.49
N PHE A 268 5.67 2.23 -13.75
CA PHE A 268 5.59 2.27 -12.28
C PHE A 268 6.92 2.70 -11.66
N ILE A 269 8.04 2.16 -12.13
CA ILE A 269 9.37 2.55 -11.64
C ILE A 269 9.60 4.05 -11.93
N ASN A 270 9.25 4.54 -13.11
CA ASN A 270 9.40 5.95 -13.48
C ASN A 270 8.56 6.90 -12.61
N TYR A 271 7.38 6.45 -12.15
CA TYR A 271 6.51 7.24 -11.27
C TYR A 271 7.11 7.46 -9.87
N TYR A 272 7.85 6.48 -9.33
CA TYR A 272 8.43 6.58 -7.99
C TYR A 272 9.52 7.65 -7.88
N HIS A 273 9.49 8.39 -6.77
CA HIS A 273 10.58 9.26 -6.32
C HIS A 273 11.88 8.46 -6.05
N GLU A 274 13.05 9.13 -6.10
CA GLU A 274 14.35 8.44 -5.87
C GLU A 274 14.49 7.87 -4.45
N ASP A 275 13.76 8.44 -3.50
CA ASP A 275 13.76 8.03 -2.09
C ASP A 275 12.92 6.79 -1.79
N GLY A 276 12.22 6.25 -2.80
CA GLY A 276 11.42 5.03 -2.70
C GLY A 276 10.18 5.14 -1.82
N GLY A 277 9.74 6.35 -1.47
CA GLY A 277 8.57 6.55 -0.63
C GLY A 277 7.29 5.99 -1.26
N CYS A 278 6.52 5.18 -0.51
CA CYS A 278 5.18 4.76 -0.92
C CYS A 278 4.16 5.84 -0.55
N GLU A 279 3.63 6.55 -1.54
CA GLU A 279 2.63 7.62 -1.36
C GLU A 279 1.33 7.09 -0.69
N GLU A 280 0.97 5.84 -0.97
CA GLU A 280 -0.22 5.16 -0.42
C GLU A 280 -0.07 4.69 1.04
N GLY A 281 1.12 4.88 1.62
CA GLY A 281 1.43 4.46 2.98
C GLY A 281 1.86 3.00 3.12
N PRO A 282 2.32 2.59 4.32
CA PRO A 282 2.88 1.25 4.53
C PRO A 282 1.86 0.11 4.45
N SER A 283 0.55 0.39 4.60
CA SER A 283 -0.51 -0.61 4.36
C SER A 283 -0.54 -1.08 2.91
N TYR A 284 -0.15 -0.24 1.96
CA TYR A 284 -0.13 -0.55 0.54
C TYR A 284 1.24 -1.02 0.04
N TRP A 285 2.30 -0.88 0.83
CA TRP A 285 3.66 -1.23 0.40
C TRP A 285 3.76 -2.67 -0.13
N GLY A 286 3.13 -3.64 0.52
CA GLY A 286 3.14 -5.03 0.05
C GLY A 286 2.43 -5.24 -1.30
N HIS A 287 1.39 -4.45 -1.60
CA HIS A 287 0.69 -4.45 -2.88
C HIS A 287 1.39 -3.61 -3.95
N ALA A 288 2.26 -2.69 -3.54
CA ALA A 288 3.05 -1.81 -4.40
C ALA A 288 4.52 -2.25 -4.47
N GLY A 289 5.40 -1.66 -3.64
CA GLY A 289 6.84 -1.94 -3.65
C GLY A 289 7.22 -3.41 -3.42
N GLY A 290 6.51 -4.11 -2.53
CA GLY A 290 6.71 -5.55 -2.32
C GLY A 290 6.33 -6.38 -3.56
N LYS A 291 5.25 -6.01 -4.25
CA LYS A 291 4.81 -6.67 -5.47
C LYS A 291 5.71 -6.35 -6.67
N LEU A 292 6.25 -5.13 -6.74
CA LEU A 292 7.33 -4.80 -7.67
C LEU A 292 8.50 -5.77 -7.47
N PHE A 293 8.94 -5.97 -6.23
CA PHE A 293 10.01 -6.92 -5.93
C PHE A 293 9.70 -8.33 -6.43
N GLU A 294 8.51 -8.87 -6.14
CA GLU A 294 8.15 -10.22 -6.59
C GLU A 294 8.13 -10.33 -8.12
N LEU A 295 7.72 -9.28 -8.83
CA LEU A 295 7.80 -9.20 -10.29
C LEU A 295 9.25 -9.17 -10.79
N LEU A 296 10.11 -8.38 -10.16
CA LEU A 296 11.53 -8.32 -10.51
C LEU A 296 12.25 -9.65 -10.22
N GLU A 297 11.92 -10.30 -9.11
CA GLU A 297 12.42 -11.62 -8.74
C GLU A 297 11.98 -12.66 -9.78
N LEU A 298 10.69 -12.69 -10.16
CA LEU A 298 10.19 -13.57 -11.22
C LEU A 298 10.88 -13.27 -12.57
N THR A 299 11.04 -11.99 -12.93
CA THR A 299 11.73 -11.56 -14.15
C THR A 299 13.20 -12.03 -14.16
N SER A 300 13.85 -11.98 -13.01
CA SER A 300 15.21 -12.50 -12.85
C SER A 300 15.23 -14.02 -13.00
N LYS A 301 14.32 -14.76 -12.34
CA LYS A 301 14.19 -16.23 -12.45
C LYS A 301 13.98 -16.67 -13.91
N ILE A 302 13.02 -16.07 -14.63
CA ILE A 302 12.69 -16.46 -16.02
C ILE A 302 13.77 -16.08 -17.04
N THR A 303 14.75 -15.25 -16.66
CA THR A 303 15.89 -14.86 -17.51
C THR A 303 17.24 -15.34 -16.98
N ALA A 304 17.25 -16.29 -16.02
CA ALA A 304 18.46 -16.81 -15.38
C ALA A 304 19.38 -15.70 -14.81
N GLY A 305 18.79 -14.69 -14.19
CA GLY A 305 19.51 -13.56 -13.60
C GLY A 305 19.91 -12.45 -14.56
N LYS A 306 19.69 -12.61 -15.88
CA LYS A 306 20.22 -11.68 -16.89
C LYS A 306 19.45 -10.35 -16.96
N ILE A 307 18.18 -10.32 -16.57
CA ILE A 307 17.49 -9.07 -16.22
C ILE A 307 17.48 -8.95 -14.69
N ASN A 308 18.33 -8.07 -14.18
CA ASN A 308 18.44 -7.79 -12.75
C ASN A 308 18.70 -6.29 -12.55
N ILE A 309 17.81 -5.63 -11.82
CA ILE A 309 17.87 -4.19 -11.54
C ILE A 309 17.88 -3.87 -10.04
N PHE A 310 18.12 -4.86 -9.17
CA PHE A 310 18.12 -4.69 -7.71
C PHE A 310 19.22 -3.75 -7.22
N ASP A 311 20.27 -3.53 -8.04
CA ASP A 311 21.33 -2.61 -7.70
C ASP A 311 20.99 -1.13 -7.84
N HIS A 312 19.91 -0.80 -8.56
CA HIS A 312 19.47 0.58 -8.73
C HIS A 312 18.93 1.16 -7.41
N GLU A 313 19.41 2.35 -7.05
CA GLU A 313 19.14 2.95 -5.73
C GLU A 313 17.65 3.19 -5.46
N VAL A 314 16.84 3.54 -6.48
CA VAL A 314 15.39 3.63 -6.32
C VAL A 314 14.77 2.29 -5.91
N VAL A 315 15.21 1.17 -6.49
CA VAL A 315 14.68 -0.17 -6.16
C VAL A 315 15.06 -0.53 -4.73
N LYS A 316 16.32 -0.26 -4.33
CA LYS A 316 16.79 -0.41 -2.95
C LYS A 316 15.93 0.41 -1.99
N ASN A 317 15.68 1.67 -2.31
CA ASN A 317 14.90 2.56 -1.47
C ASN A 317 13.42 2.20 -1.37
N ILE A 318 12.81 1.68 -2.45
CA ILE A 318 11.46 1.11 -2.42
C ILE A 318 11.39 -0.02 -1.39
N GLY A 319 12.40 -0.90 -1.36
CA GLY A 319 12.52 -1.96 -0.35
C GLY A 319 12.63 -1.40 1.07
N ARG A 320 13.54 -0.43 1.27
CA ARG A 320 13.82 0.18 2.58
C ARG A 320 12.67 0.97 3.18
N TYR A 321 11.70 1.42 2.37
CA TYR A 321 10.57 2.20 2.85
C TYR A 321 9.83 1.51 4.02
N ILE A 322 9.61 0.20 3.96
CA ILE A 322 8.76 -0.50 4.93
C ILE A 322 9.32 -0.45 6.36
N TYR A 323 10.65 -0.56 6.51
CA TYR A 323 11.28 -0.46 7.83
C TYR A 323 11.53 1.00 8.23
N ARG A 324 11.66 1.94 7.28
CA ARG A 324 11.69 3.38 7.59
C ARG A 324 10.34 3.85 8.13
N ALA A 325 9.24 3.33 7.59
CA ALA A 325 7.89 3.61 8.05
C ALA A 325 7.52 2.89 9.36
N TYR A 326 8.35 1.95 9.83
CA TYR A 326 8.14 1.25 11.08
C TYR A 326 8.50 2.13 12.29
N ILE A 327 7.64 2.17 13.31
CA ILE A 327 7.84 2.96 14.52
C ILE A 327 8.44 2.08 15.61
N SER A 328 7.68 1.08 16.03
CA SER A 328 8.01 0.09 17.05
C SER A 328 6.84 -0.85 17.12
N ASP A 329 7.02 -2.07 17.58
CA ASP A 329 5.97 -3.08 17.51
C ASP A 329 4.68 -2.66 18.25
N PRO A 330 3.47 -2.75 17.62
CA PRO A 330 3.16 -3.18 16.26
C PRO A 330 2.87 -2.03 15.27
N TYR A 331 3.37 -0.82 15.55
CA TYR A 331 3.00 0.44 14.93
C TYR A 331 3.86 0.85 13.74
N TYR A 332 3.18 1.42 12.74
CA TYR A 332 3.75 2.05 11.56
C TYR A 332 3.23 3.48 11.41
N ILE A 333 3.97 4.31 10.67
CA ILE A 333 3.50 5.62 10.25
C ILE A 333 2.26 5.45 9.36
N ASN A 334 1.13 6.00 9.76
CA ASN A 334 -0.15 5.74 9.11
C ASN A 334 -0.74 6.95 8.37
N PHE A 335 0.10 7.68 7.63
CA PHE A 335 -0.38 8.67 6.67
C PHE A 335 -1.04 7.99 5.45
N ALA A 336 -1.92 8.72 4.76
CA ALA A 336 -2.74 8.20 3.66
C ALA A 336 -3.70 7.07 4.13
N ASP A 337 -4.19 6.22 3.23
CA ASP A 337 -5.07 5.09 3.57
C ASP A 337 -4.32 3.93 4.27
N ALA A 338 -3.62 4.25 5.35
CA ALA A 338 -2.88 3.31 6.16
C ALA A 338 -3.49 3.12 7.56
N GLU A 339 -3.43 1.89 8.05
CA GLU A 339 -3.71 1.55 9.44
C GLU A 339 -2.45 1.77 10.29
N ALA A 340 -2.62 2.12 11.58
CA ALA A 340 -1.49 2.26 12.50
C ALA A 340 -0.85 0.91 12.83
N ILE A 341 -1.63 -0.16 12.75
CA ILE A 341 -1.20 -1.54 12.98
C ILE A 341 -1.45 -2.30 11.68
N ILE A 342 -0.39 -2.82 11.07
CA ILE A 342 -0.49 -3.59 9.82
C ILE A 342 0.14 -4.96 9.99
N GLN A 343 -0.40 -5.93 9.24
CA GLN A 343 0.25 -7.21 9.05
C GLN A 343 1.02 -7.18 7.73
N THR A 344 2.34 -7.22 7.84
CA THR A 344 3.28 -7.22 6.72
C THR A 344 3.59 -8.64 6.23
N TYR A 345 4.43 -8.74 5.19
CA TYR A 345 4.78 -9.99 4.51
C TYR A 345 6.24 -10.38 4.80
N PRO A 346 6.53 -11.20 5.83
CA PRO A 346 7.91 -11.46 6.26
C PRO A 346 8.80 -12.07 5.17
N GLY A 347 8.27 -13.02 4.39
CA GLY A 347 9.01 -13.66 3.30
C GLY A 347 9.39 -12.68 2.19
N VAL A 348 8.45 -11.81 1.78
CA VAL A 348 8.70 -10.78 0.76
C VAL A 348 9.76 -9.79 1.27
N ILE A 349 9.63 -9.31 2.51
CA ILE A 349 10.60 -8.40 3.14
C ILE A 349 12.00 -9.04 3.16
N TYR A 350 12.08 -10.29 3.64
CA TYR A 350 13.34 -11.03 3.74
C TYR A 350 14.01 -11.21 2.37
N ARG A 351 13.29 -11.73 1.37
CA ARG A 351 13.84 -11.97 0.03
C ARG A 351 14.21 -10.67 -0.67
N PHE A 352 13.44 -9.60 -0.48
CA PHE A 352 13.82 -8.29 -0.99
C PHE A 352 15.15 -7.86 -0.38
N GLY A 353 15.30 -7.96 0.95
CA GLY A 353 16.55 -7.67 1.64
C GLY A 353 17.75 -8.46 1.10
N LYS A 354 17.58 -9.76 0.81
CA LYS A 354 18.62 -10.57 0.16
C LYS A 354 19.00 -10.04 -1.22
N ASN A 355 18.03 -9.74 -2.07
CA ASN A 355 18.27 -9.29 -3.44
C ASN A 355 18.93 -7.90 -3.52
N ILE A 356 18.73 -7.04 -2.52
CA ILE A 356 19.39 -5.71 -2.45
C ILE A 356 20.58 -5.65 -1.49
N ASN A 357 20.98 -6.79 -0.90
CA ASN A 357 22.04 -6.91 0.10
C ASN A 357 21.85 -6.00 1.33
N ASP A 358 20.61 -5.89 1.84
CA ASP A 358 20.24 -5.02 2.97
C ASP A 358 19.97 -5.83 4.25
N LYS A 359 20.93 -5.79 5.19
CA LYS A 359 20.88 -6.56 6.44
C LYS A 359 19.72 -6.16 7.36
N GLU A 360 19.33 -4.89 7.36
CA GLU A 360 18.23 -4.41 8.19
C GLU A 360 16.90 -4.97 7.69
N LEU A 361 16.69 -5.00 6.37
CA LEU A 361 15.50 -5.58 5.76
C LEU A 361 15.45 -7.12 5.94
N ILE A 362 16.61 -7.81 5.82
CA ILE A 362 16.73 -9.25 6.11
C ILE A 362 16.35 -9.54 7.57
N GLY A 363 16.97 -8.82 8.52
CA GLY A 363 16.71 -8.98 9.95
C GLY A 363 15.26 -8.67 10.33
N PHE A 364 14.65 -7.69 9.66
CA PHE A 364 13.25 -7.34 9.87
C PHE A 364 12.29 -8.44 9.39
N GLY A 365 12.56 -9.03 8.22
CA GLY A 365 11.80 -10.19 7.74
C GLY A 365 11.85 -11.35 8.72
N ALA A 366 13.03 -11.66 9.27
CA ALA A 366 13.20 -12.69 10.29
C ALA A 366 12.49 -12.35 11.62
N PHE A 367 12.55 -11.08 12.06
CA PHE A 367 11.82 -10.60 13.23
C PHE A 367 10.32 -10.80 13.10
N LEU A 368 9.74 -10.38 11.98
CA LEU A 368 8.31 -10.52 11.72
C LEU A 368 7.89 -11.98 11.59
N ALA A 369 8.72 -12.85 10.97
CA ALA A 369 8.43 -14.27 10.86
C ALA A 369 8.32 -14.94 12.25
N LYS A 370 9.26 -14.63 13.16
CA LYS A 370 9.20 -15.11 14.55
C LYS A 370 7.98 -14.56 15.27
N LYS A 371 7.72 -13.26 15.15
CA LYS A 371 6.56 -12.61 15.77
C LYS A 371 5.24 -13.23 15.30
N TYR A 372 5.12 -13.56 14.02
CA TYR A 372 3.93 -14.19 13.43
C TYR A 372 3.89 -15.71 13.62
N ASN A 373 4.72 -16.26 14.52
CA ASN A 373 4.79 -17.67 14.88
C ASN A 373 4.93 -18.60 13.66
N TRP A 374 5.85 -18.27 12.74
CA TRP A 374 6.06 -19.06 11.52
C TRP A 374 6.46 -20.52 11.82
N GLU A 375 7.01 -20.82 12.99
CA GLU A 375 7.34 -22.19 13.42
C GLU A 375 6.14 -23.14 13.40
N GLU A 376 4.96 -22.66 13.82
CA GLU A 376 3.75 -23.47 13.92
C GLU A 376 2.72 -23.19 12.82
N LYS A 377 2.98 -22.18 12.00
CA LYS A 377 2.04 -21.70 10.98
C LYS A 377 2.14 -22.48 9.67
N ILE A 378 0.97 -22.75 9.06
CA ILE A 378 0.85 -23.04 7.63
C ILE A 378 0.68 -21.74 6.84
N PHE A 379 1.25 -21.69 5.64
CA PHE A 379 1.13 -20.55 4.74
C PHE A 379 -0.08 -20.69 3.84
N GLU A 380 -0.88 -19.63 3.76
CA GLU A 380 -2.16 -19.58 3.07
C GLU A 380 -2.21 -18.37 2.12
N GLY A 381 -3.18 -18.34 1.21
CA GLY A 381 -3.27 -17.36 0.14
C GLY A 381 -2.74 -17.92 -1.17
N LYS A 382 -2.29 -17.02 -2.06
CA LYS A 382 -1.72 -17.34 -3.38
C LYS A 382 -0.82 -18.56 -3.33
N ILE A 383 -1.07 -19.52 -4.21
CA ILE A 383 -0.37 -20.81 -4.21
C ILE A 383 1.15 -20.59 -4.23
N GLU A 384 1.65 -19.74 -5.12
CA GLU A 384 3.08 -19.50 -5.25
C GLU A 384 3.70 -18.77 -4.07
N ILE A 385 2.97 -17.87 -3.41
CA ILE A 385 3.46 -17.16 -2.22
C ILE A 385 3.48 -18.11 -1.01
N ALA A 386 2.47 -18.98 -0.90
CA ALA A 386 2.42 -20.00 0.14
C ALA A 386 3.58 -21.00 -0.01
N LEU A 387 3.87 -21.45 -1.24
CA LEU A 387 5.02 -22.29 -1.56
C LEU A 387 6.35 -21.60 -1.29
N GLU A 388 6.55 -20.37 -1.77
CA GLU A 388 7.79 -19.61 -1.53
C GLU A 388 8.08 -19.46 -0.02
N ASN A 389 7.06 -19.12 0.77
CA ASN A 389 7.22 -19.01 2.23
C ASN A 389 7.46 -20.37 2.91
N LEU A 390 6.82 -21.44 2.43
CA LEU A 390 7.02 -22.79 2.94
C LEU A 390 8.46 -23.24 2.79
N PHE A 391 9.03 -23.12 1.58
CA PHE A 391 10.39 -23.57 1.30
C PHE A 391 11.46 -22.66 1.92
N LEU A 392 11.17 -21.38 2.14
CA LEU A 392 12.09 -20.44 2.81
C LEU A 392 11.95 -20.37 4.33
N LYS A 393 10.92 -21.00 4.91
CA LYS A 393 10.60 -20.91 6.34
C LYS A 393 11.82 -21.15 7.23
N ASN A 394 12.54 -22.24 7.00
CA ASN A 394 13.68 -22.64 7.84
C ASN A 394 14.84 -21.66 7.72
N GLU A 395 15.12 -21.16 6.51
CA GLU A 395 16.15 -20.15 6.26
C GLU A 395 15.83 -18.84 7.01
N ILE A 396 14.58 -18.38 6.92
CA ILE A 396 14.13 -17.14 7.55
C ILE A 396 14.16 -17.25 9.08
N LEU A 397 13.63 -18.34 9.64
CA LEU A 397 13.63 -18.57 11.10
C LEU A 397 15.03 -18.78 11.67
N GLY A 398 15.94 -19.37 10.88
CA GLY A 398 17.36 -19.52 11.20
C GLY A 398 18.16 -18.22 11.11
N THR A 399 17.61 -17.18 10.51
CA THR A 399 18.26 -15.87 10.42
C THR A 399 18.10 -15.07 11.72
N LYS A 400 19.09 -14.24 12.05
CA LYS A 400 19.04 -13.33 13.20
C LYS A 400 17.87 -12.35 13.03
N ALA A 401 16.90 -12.42 13.93
CA ALA A 401 15.78 -11.50 14.00
C ALA A 401 16.23 -10.16 14.58
N GLU A 402 15.96 -9.07 13.86
CA GLU A 402 16.28 -7.70 14.29
C GLU A 402 15.07 -6.79 14.03
N GLU A 403 14.60 -6.11 15.08
CA GLU A 403 13.58 -5.08 14.95
C GLU A 403 14.22 -3.77 14.40
N PRO A 404 13.69 -3.17 13.33
CA PRO A 404 14.32 -2.02 12.69
C PRO A 404 13.93 -0.71 13.39
N VAL A 405 14.71 -0.34 14.39
CA VAL A 405 14.52 0.88 15.18
C VAL A 405 15.38 2.03 14.64
N VAL A 406 15.05 2.48 13.41
CA VAL A 406 15.75 3.53 12.65
C VAL A 406 15.76 4.86 13.42
N LYS A 407 16.94 5.45 13.62
CA LYS A 407 17.10 6.71 14.36
C LYS A 407 16.36 7.89 13.72
N GLU A 408 16.52 8.07 12.41
CA GLU A 408 15.85 9.12 11.63
C GLU A 408 15.96 8.87 10.12
N PHE A 409 15.00 9.36 9.34
CA PHE A 409 15.01 9.30 7.88
C PHE A 409 14.33 10.52 7.24
N TRP A 410 14.61 10.78 5.97
CA TRP A 410 13.98 11.82 5.16
C TRP A 410 13.72 11.31 3.75
N LEU A 411 12.46 11.31 3.35
CA LEU A 411 11.99 11.01 2.00
C LEU A 411 11.64 12.34 1.33
N SER A 412 12.57 12.91 0.57
CA SER A 412 12.41 14.26 -0.01
C SER A 412 11.34 14.39 -1.09
N GLY A 413 11.04 13.31 -1.80
CA GLY A 413 10.03 13.23 -2.84
C GLY A 413 8.62 13.28 -2.27
N THR A 414 8.30 12.34 -1.38
CA THR A 414 7.01 12.31 -0.65
C THR A 414 6.94 13.32 0.49
N GLN A 415 8.08 13.92 0.85
CA GLN A 415 8.24 14.86 1.96
C GLN A 415 7.83 14.28 3.32
N ILE A 416 8.13 12.99 3.54
CA ILE A 416 7.89 12.30 4.80
C ILE A 416 9.21 12.16 5.56
N MET A 417 9.19 12.47 6.86
CA MET A 417 10.31 12.24 7.76
C MET A 417 9.87 11.47 9.00
N GLY A 418 10.83 10.84 9.65
CA GLY A 418 10.66 10.29 10.99
C GLY A 418 11.94 10.44 11.79
N ALA A 419 11.82 10.59 13.11
CA ALA A 419 12.94 10.63 14.03
C ALA A 419 12.53 10.17 15.43
N ARG A 420 13.40 9.37 16.05
CA ARG A 420 13.32 9.00 17.47
C ARG A 420 14.44 9.60 18.27
N GLU A 421 14.25 9.64 19.58
CA GLU A 421 15.16 10.22 20.55
C GLU A 421 16.46 9.42 20.69
N TYR A 422 16.37 8.10 20.75
CA TYR A 422 17.51 7.19 20.89
C TYR A 422 17.63 6.25 19.69
N SER A 423 18.86 6.02 19.24
CA SER A 423 19.12 5.03 18.20
C SER A 423 18.87 3.63 18.73
N GLN A 424 18.34 2.74 17.91
CA GLN A 424 18.15 1.34 18.26
C GLN A 424 17.33 1.09 19.55
N SER A 425 16.39 1.99 19.85
CA SER A 425 15.50 1.87 20.99
C SER A 425 14.12 2.41 20.66
N ASP A 426 13.10 1.85 21.29
CA ASP A 426 11.74 2.35 21.31
C ASP A 426 11.53 3.43 22.39
N LYS A 427 12.49 3.61 23.31
CA LYS A 427 12.40 4.55 24.42
C LYS A 427 12.44 6.01 23.99
N GLY A 428 11.76 6.85 24.77
CA GLY A 428 11.65 8.29 24.53
C GLY A 428 10.68 8.62 23.39
N PHE A 429 10.82 9.82 22.85
CA PHE A 429 9.94 10.30 21.79
C PHE A 429 10.31 9.73 20.42
N TYR A 430 9.31 9.37 19.64
CA TYR A 430 9.37 9.22 18.18
C TYR A 430 8.35 10.17 17.55
N PHE A 431 8.72 10.89 16.50
CA PHE A 431 7.76 11.62 15.68
C PHE A 431 7.98 11.37 14.19
N ALA A 432 6.89 11.45 13.43
CA ALA A 432 6.93 11.51 11.97
C ALA A 432 6.04 12.64 11.48
N ALA A 433 6.40 13.26 10.37
CA ALA A 433 5.65 14.37 9.79
C ALA A 433 5.65 14.28 8.26
N LYS A 434 4.60 14.83 7.64
CA LYS A 434 4.45 14.84 6.19
C LYS A 434 4.30 16.25 5.63
N GLY A 435 4.89 16.47 4.45
CA GLY A 435 4.59 17.58 3.56
C GLY A 435 3.65 17.11 2.45
N GLY A 436 4.09 17.24 1.21
CA GLY A 436 3.42 16.71 0.02
C GLY A 436 2.32 17.63 -0.49
N TYR A 437 1.30 17.01 -1.10
CA TYR A 437 0.13 17.69 -1.65
C TYR A 437 -1.14 16.84 -1.53
N ASN A 438 -2.30 17.50 -1.47
CA ASN A 438 -3.59 16.84 -1.26
C ASN A 438 -4.18 16.22 -2.55
N ASP A 439 -3.39 15.48 -3.32
CA ASP A 439 -3.80 14.76 -4.56
C ASP A 439 -2.82 13.61 -4.87
N GLU A 440 -2.17 13.08 -3.83
CA GLU A 440 -1.38 11.86 -3.89
C GLU A 440 -2.32 10.65 -3.89
N SER A 441 -1.88 9.49 -4.41
CA SER A 441 -2.73 8.28 -4.40
C SER A 441 -3.14 7.94 -2.96
N HIS A 442 -4.43 7.70 -2.73
CA HIS A 442 -4.99 7.35 -1.41
C HIS A 442 -4.77 8.40 -0.29
N ASN A 443 -4.58 9.68 -0.62
CA ASN A 443 -4.30 10.72 0.37
C ASN A 443 -5.52 11.17 1.20
N HIS A 444 -5.23 11.90 2.28
CA HIS A 444 -6.17 12.71 3.06
C HIS A 444 -5.86 14.22 2.85
N ASN A 445 -6.65 15.13 3.41
CA ASN A 445 -6.33 16.56 3.41
C ASN A 445 -5.45 16.92 4.62
N ASP A 446 -4.22 16.44 4.64
CA ASP A 446 -3.37 16.32 5.83
C ASP A 446 -1.93 16.88 5.62
N VAL A 447 -1.72 17.74 4.62
CA VAL A 447 -0.41 18.37 4.36
C VAL A 447 0.08 19.13 5.58
N GLY A 448 1.23 18.71 6.12
CA GLY A 448 1.83 19.28 7.33
C GLY A 448 1.46 18.59 8.62
N SER A 449 0.66 17.53 8.60
CA SER A 449 0.34 16.73 9.78
C SER A 449 1.58 16.03 10.33
N PHE A 450 1.49 15.57 11.57
CA PHE A 450 2.52 14.78 12.26
C PHE A 450 1.88 13.74 13.18
N ILE A 451 2.67 12.78 13.63
CA ILE A 451 2.33 11.84 14.70
C ILE A 451 3.45 11.84 15.74
N LEU A 452 3.13 11.55 17.00
CA LEU A 452 4.05 11.48 18.12
C LEU A 452 3.78 10.23 18.95
N TYR A 453 4.83 9.50 19.23
CA TYR A 453 4.87 8.29 20.05
C TYR A 453 5.84 8.51 21.21
N PHE A 454 5.60 7.82 22.32
CA PHE A 454 6.46 7.82 23.50
C PHE A 454 6.65 6.39 24.01
N ASP A 455 7.89 5.96 24.21
CA ASP A 455 8.25 4.59 24.59
C ASP A 455 7.58 3.53 23.68
N GLY A 456 7.62 3.77 22.37
CA GLY A 456 7.01 2.91 21.35
C GLY A 456 5.46 2.93 21.30
N LYS A 457 4.79 3.73 22.14
CA LYS A 457 3.33 3.76 22.24
C LYS A 457 2.72 5.07 21.69
N PRO A 458 1.51 5.02 21.10
CA PRO A 458 0.89 6.17 20.45
C PRO A 458 0.50 7.27 21.45
N CYS A 459 0.82 8.53 21.13
CA CYS A 459 0.46 9.70 21.93
C CYS A 459 -0.41 10.69 21.15
N LEU A 460 0.14 11.32 20.11
CA LEU A 460 -0.62 12.10 19.13
C LEU A 460 -0.61 11.33 17.81
N VAL A 461 -1.78 11.07 17.26
CA VAL A 461 -1.94 10.04 16.23
C VAL A 461 -2.56 10.61 14.97
N ASP A 462 -2.41 9.90 13.87
CA ASP A 462 -3.29 10.06 12.72
C ASP A 462 -4.44 9.07 12.83
N VAL A 463 -5.64 9.45 12.38
CA VAL A 463 -6.82 8.60 12.46
C VAL A 463 -6.66 7.36 11.58
N GLY A 464 -6.01 7.50 10.42
CA GLY A 464 -6.00 6.49 9.37
C GLY A 464 -7.33 6.42 8.62
N VAL A 465 -7.63 5.25 8.05
CA VAL A 465 -8.77 5.08 7.13
C VAL A 465 -9.83 4.12 7.64
N GLY A 466 -11.08 4.45 7.38
CA GLY A 466 -12.23 3.58 7.65
C GLY A 466 -12.46 2.48 6.61
N THR A 467 -13.54 1.74 6.82
CA THR A 467 -14.02 0.75 5.87
C THR A 467 -14.34 1.42 4.54
N TYR A 468 -13.86 0.83 3.45
CA TYR A 468 -14.09 1.39 2.12
C TYR A 468 -15.55 1.29 1.70
N THR A 469 -16.10 2.39 1.23
CA THR A 469 -17.45 2.50 0.68
C THR A 469 -17.38 3.08 -0.73
N ALA A 470 -18.50 3.12 -1.46
CA ALA A 470 -18.55 3.82 -2.75
C ALA A 470 -18.06 5.29 -2.65
N LYS A 471 -18.30 5.95 -1.51
CA LYS A 471 -17.85 7.32 -1.25
C LYS A 471 -16.33 7.45 -1.29
N THR A 472 -15.59 6.45 -0.80
CA THR A 472 -14.12 6.43 -0.73
C THR A 472 -13.44 6.62 -2.08
N PHE A 473 -14.05 6.10 -3.15
CA PHE A 473 -13.50 6.11 -4.52
C PHE A 473 -14.21 7.10 -5.44
N SER A 474 -14.94 8.07 -4.85
CA SER A 474 -15.70 9.09 -5.58
C SER A 474 -15.17 10.49 -5.31
N SER A 475 -15.69 11.48 -6.02
CA SER A 475 -15.43 12.90 -5.73
C SER A 475 -15.86 13.32 -4.32
N SER A 476 -16.78 12.58 -3.69
CA SER A 476 -17.24 12.82 -2.32
C SER A 476 -16.33 12.22 -1.23
N ARG A 477 -15.15 11.68 -1.58
CA ARG A 477 -14.16 11.15 -0.63
C ARG A 477 -13.86 12.12 0.53
N TYR A 478 -13.68 13.41 0.23
CA TYR A 478 -13.29 14.42 1.22
C TYR A 478 -14.45 14.95 2.08
N GLU A 479 -15.65 14.42 1.91
CA GLU A 479 -16.74 14.59 2.88
C GLU A 479 -16.67 13.52 4.00
N ILE A 480 -15.84 12.48 3.85
CA ILE A 480 -15.57 11.51 4.93
C ILE A 480 -14.75 12.22 6.00
N TRP A 481 -15.25 12.23 7.24
CA TRP A 481 -14.69 13.04 8.32
C TRP A 481 -13.18 12.78 8.55
N SER A 482 -12.74 11.53 8.50
CA SER A 482 -11.33 11.17 8.72
C SER A 482 -10.39 11.58 7.58
N MET A 483 -10.92 12.07 6.45
CA MET A 483 -10.13 12.59 5.33
C MET A 483 -9.97 14.11 5.39
N GLN A 484 -10.57 14.79 6.38
CA GLN A 484 -10.64 16.25 6.47
C GLN A 484 -9.63 16.80 7.47
N SER A 485 -8.98 17.93 7.14
CA SER A 485 -7.84 18.47 7.89
C SER A 485 -8.07 18.70 9.39
N GLN A 486 -9.29 19.03 9.82
CA GLN A 486 -9.63 19.25 11.23
C GLN A 486 -9.63 17.97 12.08
N TYR A 487 -9.50 16.80 11.45
CA TYR A 487 -9.30 15.51 12.12
C TYR A 487 -7.86 14.99 11.95
N HIS A 488 -6.92 15.88 11.59
CA HIS A 488 -5.49 15.64 11.63
C HIS A 488 -4.80 16.65 12.56
N ASN A 489 -3.50 16.49 12.78
CA ASN A 489 -2.72 17.34 13.69
C ASN A 489 -2.34 18.69 13.04
N LEU A 490 -3.34 19.48 12.64
CA LEU A 490 -3.23 20.64 11.76
C LEU A 490 -3.98 21.87 12.30
N PRO A 491 -3.67 23.09 11.81
CA PRO A 491 -4.49 24.25 12.11
C PRO A 491 -5.81 24.25 11.32
N VAL A 492 -6.83 24.92 11.83
CA VAL A 492 -7.95 25.46 11.06
C VAL A 492 -7.75 26.97 11.01
N ILE A 493 -7.69 27.55 9.82
CA ILE A 493 -7.28 28.95 9.63
C ILE A 493 -8.48 29.78 9.21
N ASN A 494 -8.85 30.79 9.99
CA ASN A 494 -10.07 31.59 9.77
C ASN A 494 -11.31 30.69 9.57
N GLY A 495 -11.45 29.63 10.37
CA GLY A 495 -12.55 28.66 10.24
C GLY A 495 -12.48 27.77 8.98
N VAL A 496 -11.39 27.83 8.20
CA VAL A 496 -11.26 27.12 6.92
C VAL A 496 -10.26 25.97 6.99
N ASN A 497 -10.70 24.82 6.49
CA ASN A 497 -9.93 23.59 6.33
C ASN A 497 -9.07 23.58 5.05
N GLN A 498 -8.09 22.67 4.99
CA GLN A 498 -7.41 22.36 3.74
C GLN A 498 -8.38 21.78 2.72
N GLN A 499 -7.98 21.80 1.45
CA GLN A 499 -8.79 21.31 0.33
C GLN A 499 -8.03 20.31 -0.53
N HIS A 500 -8.78 19.47 -1.24
CA HIS A 500 -8.24 18.49 -2.17
C HIS A 500 -7.78 19.13 -3.48
N GLY A 501 -6.68 18.62 -4.03
CA GLY A 501 -6.15 18.89 -5.36
C GLY A 501 -4.66 19.23 -5.33
N ARG A 502 -3.94 18.90 -6.41
CA ARG A 502 -2.47 19.04 -6.54
C ARG A 502 -1.93 20.43 -6.21
N ARG A 503 -2.75 21.48 -6.36
CA ARG A 503 -2.37 22.86 -6.04
C ARG A 503 -2.25 23.12 -4.54
N PHE A 504 -2.94 22.33 -3.72
CA PHE A 504 -2.96 22.41 -2.26
C PHE A 504 -1.80 21.59 -1.72
N LYS A 505 -0.69 22.28 -1.44
CA LYS A 505 0.60 21.63 -1.17
C LYS A 505 1.44 22.43 -0.20
N ALA A 506 2.40 21.75 0.41
CA ALA A 506 3.41 22.39 1.22
C ALA A 506 4.37 23.27 0.39
N ARG A 507 4.94 24.28 1.03
CA ARG A 507 6.07 25.07 0.50
C ARG A 507 7.22 25.06 1.50
N ASP A 508 8.42 25.36 1.01
CA ASP A 508 9.61 25.55 1.85
C ASP A 508 9.88 24.41 2.85
N CYS A 509 9.61 23.17 2.44
CA CYS A 509 9.87 21.99 3.26
C CYS A 509 11.36 21.84 3.54
N ARG A 510 11.73 21.81 4.82
CA ARG A 510 13.11 21.70 5.29
C ARG A 510 13.19 20.66 6.38
N PHE A 511 14.21 19.82 6.26
CA PHE A 511 14.57 18.82 7.26
C PHE A 511 16.01 19.08 7.73
N LYS A 512 16.20 19.19 9.04
CA LYS A 512 17.51 19.43 9.66
C LYS A 512 17.75 18.40 10.77
N ARG A 513 18.96 17.84 10.77
CA ARG A 513 19.41 16.87 11.78
C ARG A 513 20.70 17.34 12.44
N THR A 514 20.79 17.23 13.75
CA THR A 514 22.02 17.38 14.54
C THR A 514 22.05 16.31 15.64
N PRO A 515 23.20 16.12 16.33
CA PRO A 515 23.26 15.21 17.47
C PRO A 515 22.30 15.58 18.62
N GLN A 516 21.90 16.85 18.75
CA GLN A 516 21.05 17.35 19.83
C GLN A 516 19.57 17.42 19.46
N TYR A 517 19.24 17.61 18.18
CA TYR A 517 17.85 17.71 17.75
C TYR A 517 17.63 17.30 16.29
N THR A 518 16.38 16.95 15.99
CA THR A 518 15.88 16.81 14.64
C THR A 518 14.71 17.77 14.45
N GLU A 519 14.68 18.50 13.33
CA GLU A 519 13.68 19.53 13.03
C GLU A 519 13.11 19.37 11.62
N PHE A 520 11.79 19.45 11.50
CA PHE A 520 11.06 19.51 10.23
C PHE A 520 10.26 20.81 10.19
N SER A 521 10.26 21.52 9.07
CA SER A 521 9.48 22.75 8.92
C SER A 521 8.98 22.95 7.50
N LEU A 522 7.85 23.63 7.36
CA LEU A 522 7.18 23.88 6.10
C LEU A 522 6.21 25.07 6.22
N ASP A 523 5.83 25.65 5.09
CA ASP A 523 4.76 26.63 4.99
C ASP A 523 3.48 25.98 4.43
N LEU A 524 2.41 26.08 5.23
CA LEU A 524 1.11 25.45 4.98
C LEU A 524 0.16 26.33 4.18
N ALA A 525 0.45 27.63 3.99
CA ALA A 525 -0.51 28.58 3.44
C ALA A 525 -1.14 28.13 2.11
N ARG A 526 -0.36 27.44 1.24
CA ARG A 526 -0.82 26.96 -0.06
C ARG A 526 -1.71 25.72 0.03
N ALA A 527 -1.73 24.99 1.14
CA ALA A 527 -2.66 23.88 1.37
C ALA A 527 -4.09 24.35 1.69
N TYR A 528 -4.27 25.64 2.00
CA TYR A 528 -5.57 26.25 2.27
C TYR A 528 -6.10 27.03 1.05
N PRO A 529 -7.42 27.07 0.85
CA PRO A 529 -8.03 27.88 -0.19
C PRO A 529 -7.95 29.38 0.13
N LYS A 530 -8.15 30.22 -0.89
CA LYS A 530 -8.14 31.69 -0.74
C LYS A 530 -9.08 32.21 0.35
N ALA A 531 -10.17 31.48 0.63
CA ALA A 531 -11.12 31.81 1.70
C ALA A 531 -10.47 31.84 3.09
N ALA A 532 -9.40 31.08 3.33
CA ALA A 532 -8.66 31.10 4.60
C ALA A 532 -7.88 32.41 4.83
N LYS A 533 -7.73 33.25 3.81
CA LYS A 533 -7.03 34.56 3.90
C LYS A 533 -5.63 34.46 4.51
N VAL A 534 -4.93 33.35 4.26
CA VAL A 534 -3.57 33.10 4.76
C VAL A 534 -2.52 33.44 3.71
N LYS A 535 -1.53 34.25 4.07
CA LYS A 535 -0.35 34.51 3.25
C LYS A 535 0.81 33.58 3.65
N LYS A 536 1.06 33.59 4.96
CA LYS A 536 2.05 32.91 5.79
C LYS A 536 1.44 31.88 6.75
N TRP A 537 1.79 30.60 6.71
CA TRP A 537 1.65 29.75 7.91
C TRP A 537 2.81 28.76 8.00
N LYS A 538 3.92 29.20 8.61
CA LYS A 538 5.10 28.37 8.79
C LYS A 538 4.97 27.55 10.06
N ARG A 539 4.94 26.24 9.93
CA ARG A 539 4.98 25.30 11.06
C ARG A 539 6.36 24.65 11.17
N SER A 540 6.84 24.43 12.39
CA SER A 540 7.99 23.56 12.65
C SER A 540 7.75 22.59 13.80
N TYR A 541 8.35 21.41 13.67
CA TYR A 541 8.38 20.35 14.65
C TYR A 541 9.83 20.09 15.02
N ARG A 542 10.16 20.11 16.31
CA ARG A 542 11.54 19.89 16.78
C ARG A 542 11.55 18.89 17.93
N LEU A 543 12.21 17.76 17.71
CA LEU A 543 12.56 16.82 18.76
C LEU A 543 13.92 17.22 19.34
N ASN A 544 13.92 17.76 20.56
CA ASN A 544 15.13 18.00 21.34
C ASN A 544 15.44 16.75 22.17
N ARG A 545 16.50 16.03 21.81
CA ARG A 545 16.85 14.74 22.41
C ARG A 545 17.17 14.91 23.89
N GLY A 546 16.68 13.99 24.72
CA GLY A 546 16.79 14.00 26.18
C GLY A 546 15.86 14.99 26.88
N ARG A 547 14.98 15.71 26.16
CA ARG A 547 14.26 16.85 26.73
C ARG A 547 12.78 16.90 26.38
N ASN A 548 12.44 17.29 25.14
CA ASN A 548 11.06 17.58 24.76
C ASN A 548 10.86 17.60 23.24
N PHE A 549 9.59 17.54 22.85
CA PHE A 549 9.13 17.81 21.50
C PHE A 549 8.44 19.17 21.45
N VAL A 550 8.75 20.00 20.45
CA VAL A 550 8.25 21.38 20.34
C VAL A 550 7.58 21.59 18.99
N ILE A 551 6.40 22.20 19.01
CA ILE A 551 5.70 22.65 17.80
C ILE A 551 5.64 24.18 17.83
N LYS A 552 5.99 24.81 16.71
CA LYS A 552 5.90 26.26 16.54
C LYS A 552 5.13 26.59 15.27
N ASP A 553 4.31 27.62 15.36
CA ASP A 553 3.60 28.23 14.24
C ASP A 553 3.95 29.71 14.17
N ASP A 554 4.34 30.20 12.99
CA ASP A 554 4.53 31.62 12.66
C ASP A 554 3.61 31.95 11.47
N PHE A 555 2.66 32.85 11.66
CA PHE A 555 1.62 33.10 10.66
C PHE A 555 1.47 34.57 10.26
N GLU A 556 0.97 34.77 9.04
CA GLU A 556 0.54 36.05 8.50
C GLU A 556 -0.76 35.85 7.69
N LEU A 557 -1.82 36.52 8.11
CA LEU A 557 -3.10 36.59 7.43
C LEU A 557 -3.21 37.89 6.62
N SER A 558 -3.91 37.84 5.49
CA SER A 558 -4.30 39.05 4.77
C SER A 558 -5.50 39.74 5.40
N GLU A 559 -6.35 38.99 6.08
CA GLU A 559 -7.60 39.46 6.68
C GLU A 559 -8.02 38.48 7.77
N ILE A 560 -8.66 38.98 8.82
CA ILE A 560 -9.23 38.15 9.88
C ILE A 560 -10.71 37.97 9.57
N LYS A 561 -11.14 36.72 9.37
CA LYS A 561 -12.52 36.36 9.03
C LYS A 561 -13.20 35.59 10.15
N ASP A 562 -12.43 34.80 10.88
CA ASP A 562 -12.90 33.97 11.99
C ASP A 562 -11.71 33.64 12.91
N TYR A 563 -11.94 32.89 13.97
CA TYR A 563 -10.89 32.35 14.81
C TYR A 563 -10.09 31.27 14.07
N SER A 564 -8.81 31.19 14.42
CA SER A 564 -7.93 30.08 14.00
C SER A 564 -7.67 29.18 15.19
N SER A 565 -7.59 27.88 14.97
CA SER A 565 -7.37 26.87 16.01
C SER A 565 -6.27 25.88 15.61
N LEU A 566 -5.65 25.23 16.59
CA LEU A 566 -4.74 24.10 16.38
C LEU A 566 -5.44 22.82 16.85
N HIS A 567 -5.51 21.82 15.98
CA HIS A 567 -6.19 20.55 16.26
C HIS A 567 -5.15 19.46 16.48
N PHE A 568 -5.39 18.59 17.47
CA PHE A 568 -4.57 17.41 17.73
C PHE A 568 -5.43 16.19 18.04
N MET A 569 -5.19 15.09 17.34
CA MET A 569 -5.84 13.81 17.57
C MET A 569 -5.00 12.96 18.52
N THR A 570 -5.65 12.33 19.50
CA THR A 570 -4.98 11.50 20.50
C THR A 570 -5.83 10.31 20.91
N CYS A 571 -5.20 9.16 21.10
CA CYS A 571 -5.80 8.00 21.78
C CYS A 571 -5.58 8.04 23.30
N CYS A 572 -4.83 9.02 23.80
CA CYS A 572 -4.59 9.17 25.23
C CYS A 572 -5.83 9.63 25.97
N GLN A 573 -5.86 9.35 27.27
CA GLN A 573 -6.70 10.09 28.21
C GLN A 573 -6.12 11.49 28.39
N VAL A 574 -6.97 12.51 28.30
CA VAL A 574 -6.58 13.91 28.41
C VAL A 574 -7.16 14.49 29.68
N LYS A 575 -6.29 15.01 30.56
CA LYS A 575 -6.70 15.73 31.77
C LYS A 575 -6.04 17.09 31.82
N MET A 576 -6.82 18.14 32.09
CA MET A 576 -6.26 19.44 32.41
C MET A 576 -5.67 19.40 33.82
N VAL A 577 -4.36 19.62 33.94
CA VAL A 577 -3.68 19.65 35.25
C VAL A 577 -3.86 21.03 35.87
N LYS A 578 -3.65 22.06 35.05
CA LYS A 578 -3.96 23.47 35.31
C LYS A 578 -4.03 24.19 33.96
N GLU A 579 -4.44 25.45 33.96
CA GLU A 579 -4.39 26.25 32.73
C GLU A 579 -3.00 26.22 32.08
N GLY A 580 -2.97 26.00 30.77
CA GLY A 580 -1.73 25.91 30.00
C GLY A 580 -1.01 24.56 30.09
N ILE A 581 -1.50 23.58 30.87
CA ILE A 581 -0.87 22.26 31.00
C ILE A 581 -1.91 21.14 30.96
N LEU A 582 -1.82 20.30 29.92
CA LEU A 582 -2.53 19.04 29.82
C LEU A 582 -1.62 17.87 30.17
N ARG A 583 -2.18 16.85 30.82
CA ARG A 583 -1.59 15.52 30.93
C ARG A 583 -2.23 14.60 29.89
N LEU A 584 -1.42 14.02 29.03
CA LEU A 584 -1.79 12.95 28.11
C LEU A 584 -1.30 11.63 28.71
N SER A 585 -2.20 10.70 29.01
CA SER A 585 -1.86 9.39 29.57
C SER A 585 -2.26 8.28 28.61
N GLY A 586 -1.26 7.54 28.13
CA GLY A 586 -1.42 6.35 27.30
C GLY A 586 -1.15 5.08 28.10
N GLU A 587 -0.91 3.98 27.40
CA GLU A 587 -0.63 2.69 28.03
C GLU A 587 0.80 2.66 28.59
N GLY A 588 0.92 2.70 29.92
CA GLY A 588 2.22 2.62 30.60
C GLY A 588 3.04 3.92 30.60
N PHE A 589 2.51 5.04 30.09
CA PHE A 589 3.21 6.32 30.06
C PHE A 589 2.31 7.53 30.32
N GLY A 590 2.93 8.64 30.70
CA GLY A 590 2.28 9.96 30.73
C GLY A 590 3.24 11.08 30.31
N VAL A 591 2.73 12.00 29.51
CA VAL A 591 3.45 13.21 29.07
C VAL A 591 2.64 14.47 29.39
N GLN A 592 3.31 15.60 29.51
CA GLN A 592 2.66 16.91 29.64
C GLN A 592 2.72 17.66 28.32
N MET A 593 1.59 18.17 27.86
CA MET A 593 1.50 19.12 26.77
C MET A 593 1.29 20.51 27.36
N LYS A 594 2.27 21.40 27.15
CA LYS A 594 2.25 22.79 27.62
C LYS A 594 1.93 23.73 26.47
N TYR A 595 1.02 24.66 26.71
CA TYR A 595 0.60 25.71 25.78
C TYR A 595 0.43 27.04 26.51
N ASP A 596 0.49 28.15 25.78
CA ASP A 596 0.26 29.49 26.34
C ASP A 596 -1.24 29.73 26.54
N ASN A 597 -1.71 29.71 27.78
CA ASN A 597 -3.12 29.93 28.14
C ASN A 597 -3.57 31.38 27.90
N MET A 598 -2.66 32.34 27.75
CA MET A 598 -3.02 33.70 27.34
C MET A 598 -3.35 33.75 25.85
N GLN A 599 -2.76 32.86 25.06
CA GLN A 599 -2.98 32.79 23.61
C GLN A 599 -4.06 31.80 23.18
N PHE A 600 -4.44 30.82 24.01
CA PHE A 600 -5.38 29.78 23.60
C PHE A 600 -6.45 29.50 24.65
N SER A 601 -7.69 29.34 24.18
CA SER A 601 -8.71 28.56 24.88
C SER A 601 -8.63 27.11 24.39
N ILE A 602 -9.15 26.19 25.20
CA ILE A 602 -9.05 24.77 24.94
C ILE A 602 -10.42 24.11 24.99
N GLN A 603 -10.63 23.19 24.06
CA GLN A 603 -11.74 22.25 24.06
C GLN A 603 -11.20 20.84 23.81
N ILE A 604 -11.80 19.84 24.45
CA ILE A 604 -11.51 18.43 24.22
C ILE A 604 -12.81 17.78 23.79
N GLU A 605 -12.80 17.16 22.62
CA GLU A 605 -13.94 16.45 22.07
C GLU A 605 -13.64 14.96 22.02
N GLU A 606 -14.63 14.14 22.38
CA GLU A 606 -14.57 12.71 22.08
C GLU A 606 -14.96 12.47 20.63
N VAL A 607 -14.21 11.62 19.95
CA VAL A 607 -14.46 11.25 18.56
C VAL A 607 -15.02 9.83 18.58
N LYS A 608 -16.30 9.71 18.22
CA LYS A 608 -16.99 8.44 18.15
C LYS A 608 -16.38 7.57 17.04
N ILE A 609 -16.05 6.33 17.37
CA ILE A 609 -15.51 5.35 16.42
C ILE A 609 -16.54 4.25 16.23
N ASP A 610 -17.36 4.41 15.21
CA ASP A 610 -18.36 3.41 14.79
C ASP A 610 -17.83 2.48 13.69
N ASP A 611 -16.65 2.76 13.14
CA ASP A 611 -16.04 2.01 12.05
C ASP A 611 -15.07 0.94 12.60
N SER A 612 -15.29 -0.32 12.18
CA SER A 612 -14.51 -1.45 12.69
C SER A 612 -13.04 -1.40 12.30
N ARG A 613 -12.69 -0.81 11.14
CA ARG A 613 -11.31 -0.70 10.67
C ARG A 613 -10.53 0.33 11.48
N ILE A 614 -11.10 1.50 11.73
CA ILE A 614 -10.53 2.50 12.63
C ILE A 614 -10.41 1.93 14.06
N GLY A 615 -11.43 1.18 14.50
CA GLY A 615 -11.47 0.55 15.82
C GLY A 615 -10.34 -0.47 16.08
N LYS A 616 -9.80 -1.12 15.05
CA LYS A 616 -8.61 -2.00 15.18
C LYS A 616 -7.37 -1.26 15.65
N SER A 617 -7.17 -0.03 15.17
CA SER A 617 -6.04 0.80 15.58
C SER A 617 -6.32 1.51 16.90
N TRP A 618 -7.57 1.94 17.13
CA TRP A 618 -7.93 2.86 18.22
C TRP A 618 -9.08 2.34 19.09
N SER A 619 -8.94 1.13 19.62
CA SER A 619 -10.00 0.45 20.40
C SER A 619 -10.45 1.20 21.66
N LYS A 620 -9.61 2.07 22.23
CA LYS A 620 -9.91 2.90 23.40
C LYS A 620 -10.56 4.25 23.05
N GLY A 621 -10.94 4.44 21.79
CA GLY A 621 -11.49 5.69 21.26
C GLY A 621 -10.42 6.74 20.94
N LEU A 622 -10.87 7.82 20.32
CA LEU A 622 -10.05 8.97 19.98
C LEU A 622 -10.61 10.23 20.62
N ARG A 623 -9.73 11.21 20.87
CA ARG A 623 -10.07 12.55 21.34
C ARG A 623 -9.44 13.57 20.41
N ARG A 624 -10.10 14.70 20.25
CA ARG A 624 -9.58 15.86 19.54
C ARG A 624 -9.38 17.01 20.52
N ILE A 625 -8.12 17.43 20.68
CA ILE A 625 -7.74 18.62 21.43
C ILE A 625 -7.78 19.81 20.47
N ILE A 626 -8.56 20.83 20.78
CA ILE A 626 -8.71 22.04 19.99
C ILE A 626 -8.18 23.20 20.82
N LEU A 627 -7.11 23.84 20.34
CA LEU A 627 -6.57 25.07 20.91
C LEU A 627 -6.99 26.26 20.03
N THR A 628 -8.05 26.96 20.43
CA THR A 628 -8.57 28.12 19.68
C THR A 628 -7.84 29.39 20.11
N LYS A 629 -7.29 30.13 19.15
CA LYS A 629 -6.50 31.32 19.44
C LYS A 629 -7.37 32.41 20.07
N LYS A 630 -6.96 32.91 21.24
CA LYS A 630 -7.53 34.08 21.93
C LYS A 630 -7.05 35.35 21.24
N GLY A 631 -7.99 36.25 21.00
CA GLY A 631 -7.72 37.48 20.24
C GLY A 631 -7.48 37.23 18.76
N GLN A 632 -7.38 38.33 18.02
CA GLN A 632 -7.31 38.34 16.56
C GLN A 632 -6.17 39.27 16.14
N ALA A 633 -5.17 38.71 15.46
CA ALA A 633 -4.04 39.47 14.93
C ALA A 633 -3.72 39.00 13.53
N LEU A 634 -3.32 39.93 12.65
CA LEU A 634 -2.90 39.60 11.28
C LEU A 634 -1.55 38.88 11.24
N LYS A 635 -0.72 39.03 12.27
CA LYS A 635 0.57 38.37 12.42
C LYS A 635 0.71 37.85 13.83
N GLY A 636 1.37 36.72 13.99
CA GLY A 636 1.69 36.20 15.31
C GLY A 636 2.50 34.93 15.23
N SER A 637 2.91 34.48 16.41
CA SER A 637 3.55 33.20 16.59
C SER A 637 2.93 32.48 17.79
N SER A 638 3.09 31.17 17.83
CA SER A 638 2.72 30.33 18.97
C SER A 638 3.68 29.16 19.10
N SER A 639 3.89 28.70 20.33
CA SER A 639 4.72 27.55 20.63
C SER A 639 4.00 26.66 21.64
N LEU A 640 4.13 25.35 21.47
CA LEU A 640 3.70 24.35 22.44
C LEU A 640 4.81 23.30 22.60
N SER A 641 4.88 22.67 23.77
CA SER A 641 5.90 21.66 24.06
C SER A 641 5.31 20.45 24.74
N ILE A 642 5.82 19.27 24.40
CA ILE A 642 5.46 17.99 24.98
C ILE A 642 6.69 17.41 25.67
N GLU A 643 6.59 17.10 26.94
CA GLU A 643 7.69 16.60 27.78
C GLU A 643 7.25 15.43 28.65
N LYS A 644 8.20 14.57 29.02
CA LYS A 644 7.96 13.45 29.94
C LYS A 644 7.52 13.99 31.31
N ILE A 645 6.56 13.33 31.95
CA ILE A 645 6.28 13.56 33.38
C ILE A 645 7.41 12.90 34.17
N ASN A 646 8.15 13.70 34.94
CA ASN A 646 9.14 13.19 35.89
C ASN A 646 8.50 12.34 36.98
#